data_AF-A0A089NRH8-F1
#
_entry.id   AF-A0A089NRH8-F1
#
_cell.length_a   1.000
_cell.length_b   1.000
_cell.length_c   1.000
_cell.angle_alpha   90.00
_cell.angle_beta   90.00
_cell.angle_gamma   90.00
#
_symmetry.space_group_name_H-M   'P 1'
#
loop_
_entity.id
_entity.type
_entity.pdbx_description
1 polymer ?
#
loop_
_entity_poly.entity_id
_entity_poly.type
_entity_poly.pdbx_seq_one_letter_code
_entity_poly.pdbx_strand_id
1 'polypeptide(L)'
;MQDGAGEAAPALEPWQDDFATIYASGLFDHIGYATRYPDVGLTDLSPLEHYVKYGARLGRRPRADFTAPPDETFDGSFVNPFAAWIRARAETQPAPAWNRPVVSVLCITYNQAAFIRQTLDSILGQATDFPFELLVGDDRSTDGTAEIVAEYAARHPNLVAVLRSENLGPNRNFADLTERCRGEFVAICEGDDYWTDPRKLQRQVDFLRARPEFTLCFHRVRVVYEDMPGVEELYPKQCSPQPSLSDLVAHNFVQTNSVLYRWRYHGAEAFAFDEGIAPGDWYVHLMHAEVGRIGFLPEVMAVYRKHAAGMWATYATELARHKKLGNSEIAFFRKLRGHFGGRYAAGYEAAQKSIFRRLAEAYLDEEDVPSLGRLIEANPDIARAALHDMGLDAPDALSGEPDALRAWLMEQLTVSVIVTAYNHAAEIGRCLDAVLGQRGLFRMQVVIGDDTSTDGTAEIVESYRARHPERIVVRPRPQNLGMLRNMQDCLSACTGRYVAFCEADDYWLSDRKIAMQMRMLRNDRSLDMCFNWVLLHYPATGSYLPHDEQGRYPTGTISFPVLANSPLTANFSCCFYRAEALRRVPEAYYENASAADWLMNLYVADKGRIAFLRELLSVYTVQAKGQWSGLPEDIKNARIAQYQKEFAGIFGEGRGFEKYEVGCTVAELDGELPDSFARANLEAPQDRVWAEIQDGQVVLAGWVVSASRAKATLVVEVDGEVQRIPVDVHRPDVIAAVLGDIPTTMEEARCGFRFTLPYALHLEVLISIEVEHTVVPWLSVIFTHRVKRSGQQG
;
A
#
# COMPACT_ATOMS: atom_id res chain seq x y z
N MET A 1 65.01 -16.41 2.68
CA MET A 1 65.16 -15.43 1.59
C MET A 1 64.36 -15.94 0.41
N GLN A 2 63.63 -15.03 -0.22
CA GLN A 2 62.80 -15.14 -1.42
C GLN A 2 61.48 -15.90 -1.28
N ASP A 3 60.36 -15.42 -1.80
CA ASP A 3 59.83 -14.07 -2.06
C ASP A 3 58.36 -14.36 -2.35
N GLY A 4 57.45 -13.88 -1.49
CA GLY A 4 56.03 -13.98 -1.73
C GLY A 4 55.64 -12.94 -2.78
N ALA A 5 55.48 -13.38 -4.04
CA ALA A 5 54.94 -12.54 -5.09
C ALA A 5 53.51 -12.12 -4.70
N GLY A 6 53.34 -10.84 -4.42
CA GLY A 6 52.01 -10.24 -4.29
C GLY A 6 51.27 -10.38 -5.62
N GLU A 7 50.04 -10.89 -5.56
CA GLU A 7 49.13 -10.82 -6.69
C GLU A 7 48.95 -9.34 -7.07
N ALA A 8 49.33 -9.00 -8.30
CA ALA A 8 49.09 -7.67 -8.85
C ALA A 8 47.58 -7.42 -8.88
N ALA A 9 47.16 -6.23 -8.44
CA ALA A 9 45.76 -5.81 -8.53
C ALA A 9 45.25 -6.00 -9.98
N PRO A 10 44.02 -6.51 -10.18
CA PRO A 10 43.47 -6.70 -11.51
C PRO A 10 43.46 -5.36 -12.26
N ALA A 11 43.95 -5.36 -13.50
CA ALA A 11 43.89 -4.20 -14.36
C ALA A 11 42.42 -3.86 -14.65
N LEU A 12 42.04 -2.60 -14.47
CA LEU A 12 40.69 -2.11 -14.77
C LEU A 12 40.38 -2.27 -16.25
N GLU A 13 39.12 -2.55 -16.58
CA GLU A 13 38.67 -2.51 -17.97
C GLU A 13 38.69 -1.06 -18.48
N PRO A 14 38.95 -0.81 -19.78
CA PRO A 14 39.11 0.55 -20.30
C PRO A 14 37.95 1.52 -19.98
N TRP A 15 36.72 1.01 -19.96
CA TRP A 15 35.55 1.84 -19.63
C TRP A 15 35.45 2.19 -18.14
N GLN A 16 36.02 1.36 -17.24
CA GLN A 16 36.08 1.65 -15.80
C GLN A 16 37.10 2.78 -15.52
N ASP A 17 38.22 2.80 -16.25
CA ASP A 17 39.18 3.89 -16.19
C ASP A 17 38.58 5.21 -16.69
N ASP A 18 37.80 5.16 -17.77
CA ASP A 18 37.07 6.32 -18.28
C ASP A 18 35.97 6.77 -17.31
N PHE A 19 35.23 5.84 -16.72
CA PHE A 19 34.26 6.13 -15.66
C PHE A 19 34.93 6.85 -14.49
N ALA A 20 36.03 6.30 -13.97
CA ALA A 20 36.77 6.85 -12.84
C ALA A 20 37.23 8.28 -13.12
N THR A 21 37.84 8.48 -14.30
CA THR A 21 38.35 9.78 -14.76
C THR A 21 37.24 10.81 -14.83
N ILE A 22 36.11 10.45 -15.44
CA ILE A 22 34.99 11.35 -15.63
C ILE A 22 34.30 11.65 -14.30
N TYR A 23 34.04 10.64 -13.49
CA TYR A 23 33.39 10.78 -12.19
C TYR A 23 34.21 11.68 -11.26
N ALA A 24 35.51 11.43 -11.12
CA ALA A 24 36.39 12.19 -10.23
C ALA A 24 36.53 13.67 -10.64
N SER A 25 36.29 13.99 -11.91
CA SER A 25 36.34 15.38 -12.38
C SER A 25 35.17 16.24 -11.90
N GLY A 26 34.03 15.63 -11.58
CA GLY A 26 32.78 16.35 -11.32
C GLY A 26 32.22 17.10 -12.54
N LEU A 27 32.77 16.91 -13.75
CA LEU A 27 32.39 17.71 -14.92
C LEU A 27 31.22 17.13 -15.72
N PHE A 28 30.76 15.91 -15.43
CA PHE A 28 29.68 15.25 -16.16
C PHE A 28 28.31 15.76 -15.70
N ASP A 29 27.47 16.18 -16.65
CA ASP A 29 26.12 16.68 -16.36
C ASP A 29 25.13 15.51 -16.33
N HIS A 30 25.01 14.86 -15.15
CA HIS A 30 24.18 13.67 -14.98
C HIS A 30 22.71 13.92 -15.35
N ILE A 31 22.15 15.04 -14.88
CA ILE A 31 20.74 15.39 -15.07
C ILE A 31 20.50 15.79 -16.52
N GLY A 32 21.34 16.66 -17.09
CA GLY A 32 21.23 17.09 -18.48
C GLY A 32 21.42 15.93 -19.46
N TYR A 33 22.31 14.97 -19.15
CA TYR A 33 22.48 13.77 -19.94
C TYR A 33 21.22 12.89 -19.93
N ALA A 34 20.69 12.55 -18.75
CA ALA A 34 19.47 11.73 -18.62
C ALA A 34 18.24 12.40 -19.24
N THR A 35 18.11 13.72 -19.09
CA THR A 35 17.01 14.50 -19.67
C THR A 35 17.08 14.53 -21.20
N ARG A 36 18.30 14.64 -21.77
CA ARG A 36 18.51 14.69 -23.22
C ARG A 36 18.40 13.33 -23.89
N TYR A 37 18.65 12.24 -23.16
CA TYR A 37 18.69 10.88 -23.70
C TYR A 37 17.73 9.96 -22.91
N PRO A 38 16.43 9.93 -23.26
CA PRO A 38 15.42 9.25 -22.46
C PRO A 38 15.56 7.72 -22.38
N ASP A 39 16.24 7.10 -23.35
CA ASP A 39 16.50 5.67 -23.40
C ASP A 39 17.42 5.17 -22.28
N VAL A 40 18.24 6.07 -21.69
CA VAL A 40 18.97 5.81 -20.45
C VAL A 40 18.02 5.31 -19.35
N GLY A 41 16.81 5.88 -19.32
CA GLY A 41 15.75 5.54 -18.37
C GLY A 41 15.10 4.16 -18.58
N LEU A 42 15.41 3.47 -19.69
CA LEU A 42 14.98 2.09 -19.94
C LEU A 42 16.00 1.06 -19.40
N THR A 43 17.09 1.52 -18.79
CA THR A 43 18.17 0.67 -18.28
C THR A 43 18.37 0.86 -16.76
N ASP A 44 18.98 -0.13 -16.10
CA ASP A 44 19.42 -0.03 -14.71
C ASP A 44 20.79 0.66 -14.54
N LEU A 45 21.34 1.24 -15.61
CA LEU A 45 22.65 1.90 -15.59
C LEU A 45 22.52 3.34 -15.08
N SER A 46 23.58 3.84 -14.44
CA SER A 46 23.68 5.28 -14.17
C SER A 46 23.84 6.06 -15.48
N PRO A 47 23.46 7.36 -15.55
CA PRO A 47 23.72 8.19 -16.73
C PRO A 47 25.19 8.17 -17.18
N LEU A 48 26.12 8.14 -16.22
CA LEU A 48 27.54 8.06 -16.49
C LEU A 48 27.95 6.68 -17.03
N GLU A 49 27.45 5.59 -16.41
CA GLU A 49 27.73 4.23 -16.87
C GLU A 49 27.18 3.99 -18.29
N HIS A 50 25.96 4.47 -18.55
CA HIS A 50 25.39 4.48 -19.89
C HIS A 50 26.27 5.26 -20.87
N TYR A 51 26.78 6.43 -20.47
CA TYR A 51 27.66 7.24 -21.32
C TYR A 51 28.96 6.50 -21.67
N VAL A 52 29.68 5.95 -20.68
CA VAL A 52 30.96 5.29 -20.94
C VAL A 52 30.81 3.98 -21.70
N LYS A 53 29.73 3.22 -21.48
CA LYS A 53 29.49 1.94 -22.17
C LYS A 53 28.96 2.13 -23.60
N TYR A 54 28.03 3.05 -23.79
CA TYR A 54 27.30 3.21 -25.05
C TYR A 54 27.33 4.64 -25.58
N GLY A 55 27.08 5.62 -24.72
CA GLY A 55 26.82 6.99 -25.14
C GLY A 55 27.96 7.66 -25.90
N ALA A 56 29.21 7.44 -25.48
CA ALA A 56 30.37 8.00 -26.16
C ALA A 56 30.48 7.47 -27.60
N ARG A 57 30.25 6.16 -27.82
CA ARG A 57 30.23 5.55 -29.17
C ARG A 57 29.06 6.03 -30.02
N LEU A 58 27.94 6.35 -29.38
CA LEU A 58 26.76 6.92 -30.02
C LEU A 58 26.88 8.44 -30.28
N GLY A 59 28.04 9.05 -30.03
CA GLY A 59 28.26 10.49 -30.22
C GLY A 59 27.46 11.39 -29.28
N ARG A 60 27.03 10.86 -28.13
CA ARG A 60 26.24 11.60 -27.13
C ARG A 60 27.10 12.61 -26.37
N ARG A 61 26.48 13.69 -25.92
CA ARG A 61 27.15 14.79 -25.22
C ARG A 61 27.07 14.61 -23.71
N PRO A 62 28.20 14.51 -22.98
CA PRO A 62 28.23 14.35 -21.51
C PRO A 62 27.84 15.62 -20.75
N ARG A 63 27.88 16.79 -21.41
CA ARG A 63 27.47 18.11 -20.92
C ARG A 63 27.18 19.02 -22.12
N ALA A 64 26.43 20.10 -21.91
CA ALA A 64 25.88 20.92 -23.00
C ALA A 64 26.94 21.58 -23.92
N ASP A 65 28.10 21.94 -23.37
CA ASP A 65 29.21 22.68 -23.98
C ASP A 65 30.34 21.77 -24.52
N PHE A 66 30.26 20.44 -24.36
CA PHE A 66 31.27 19.50 -24.87
C PHE A 66 30.87 18.94 -26.25
N THR A 67 31.74 19.10 -27.26
CA THR A 67 31.45 18.76 -28.67
C THR A 67 32.52 17.93 -29.37
N ALA A 68 33.48 17.34 -28.65
CA ALA A 68 34.51 16.53 -29.30
C ALA A 68 33.92 15.23 -29.89
N PRO A 69 34.28 14.86 -31.13
CA PRO A 69 33.85 13.60 -31.72
C PRO A 69 34.52 12.40 -31.02
N PRO A 70 33.95 11.18 -31.10
CA PRO A 70 34.64 9.98 -30.67
C PRO A 70 35.91 9.79 -31.49
N ASP A 71 37.02 9.47 -30.84
CA ASP A 71 38.31 9.25 -31.49
C ASP A 71 38.62 7.75 -31.48
N GLU A 72 38.66 7.14 -32.66
CA GLU A 72 39.13 5.77 -32.85
C GLU A 72 40.61 5.83 -33.19
N THR A 73 41.47 5.31 -32.30
CA THR A 73 42.89 5.22 -32.59
C THR A 73 43.15 4.22 -33.71
N PHE A 74 44.28 4.37 -34.41
CA PHE A 74 44.64 3.58 -35.59
C PHE A 74 44.73 2.06 -35.33
N ASP A 75 44.75 1.62 -34.07
CA ASP A 75 44.78 0.22 -33.63
C ASP A 75 43.37 -0.39 -33.35
N GLY A 76 42.30 0.37 -33.56
CA GLY A 76 40.92 -0.06 -33.34
C GLY A 76 40.47 -0.02 -31.88
N SER A 77 41.26 0.56 -30.97
CA SER A 77 40.81 0.82 -29.61
C SER A 77 39.97 2.10 -29.52
N PHE A 78 38.83 2.03 -28.84
CA PHE A 78 37.93 3.17 -28.65
C PHE A 78 38.41 4.02 -27.48
N VAL A 79 38.69 5.30 -27.71
CA VAL A 79 39.05 6.26 -26.65
C VAL A 79 37.85 7.14 -26.33
N ASN A 80 37.41 7.16 -25.07
CA ASN A 80 36.35 8.07 -24.66
C ASN A 80 36.84 9.53 -24.75
N PRO A 81 36.25 10.37 -25.62
CA PRO A 81 36.76 11.70 -25.90
C PRO A 81 36.65 12.63 -24.69
N PHE A 82 35.67 12.42 -23.81
CA PHE A 82 35.50 13.22 -22.61
C PHE A 82 36.52 12.87 -21.53
N ALA A 83 36.76 11.57 -21.33
CA ALA A 83 37.82 11.12 -20.42
C ALA A 83 39.20 11.59 -20.89
N ALA A 84 39.50 11.48 -22.19
CA ALA A 84 40.76 11.98 -22.76
C ALA A 84 40.93 13.50 -22.57
N TRP A 85 39.86 14.28 -22.79
CA TRP A 85 39.86 15.73 -22.55
C TRP A 85 40.12 16.10 -21.08
N ILE A 86 39.56 15.33 -20.13
CA ILE A 86 39.82 15.50 -18.70
C ILE A 86 41.28 15.17 -18.37
N ARG A 87 41.83 14.06 -18.89
CA ARG A 87 43.23 13.64 -18.64
C ARG A 87 44.22 14.70 -19.13
N ALA A 88 44.03 15.21 -20.35
CA ALA A 88 44.86 16.27 -20.91
C ALA A 88 44.80 17.58 -20.07
N ARG A 89 43.68 17.86 -19.40
CA ARG A 89 43.56 18.95 -18.42
C ARG A 89 44.28 18.63 -17.10
N ALA A 90 44.11 17.42 -16.58
CA ALA A 90 44.65 16.99 -15.28
C ALA A 90 46.19 16.97 -15.25
N GLU A 91 46.85 16.67 -16.37
CA GLU A 91 48.32 16.72 -16.52
C GLU A 91 48.93 18.12 -16.27
N THR A 92 48.11 19.17 -16.17
CA THR A 92 48.55 20.54 -15.87
C THR A 92 48.38 20.97 -14.41
N GLN A 93 47.88 20.09 -13.53
CA GLN A 93 47.74 20.36 -12.09
C GLN A 93 48.44 19.30 -11.23
N PRO A 94 49.29 19.68 -10.26
CA PRO A 94 49.97 18.70 -9.41
C PRO A 94 48.98 17.99 -8.47
N ALA A 95 49.17 16.68 -8.28
CA ALA A 95 48.46 15.88 -7.29
C ALA A 95 48.66 16.47 -5.87
N PRO A 96 47.67 16.37 -4.97
CA PRO A 96 47.75 17.02 -3.67
C PRO A 96 48.84 16.39 -2.80
N ALA A 97 49.73 17.25 -2.30
CA ALA A 97 50.65 16.93 -1.23
C ALA A 97 49.88 16.56 0.05
N TRP A 98 50.34 15.50 0.69
CA TRP A 98 50.01 14.85 1.97
C TRP A 98 49.57 15.76 3.16
N ASN A 99 48.49 16.54 3.00
CA ASN A 99 47.91 17.38 4.07
C ASN A 99 46.36 17.47 4.06
N ARG A 100 45.66 16.65 3.24
CA ARG A 100 44.18 16.57 3.19
C ARG A 100 43.72 15.21 3.74
N PRO A 101 42.65 15.15 4.56
CA PRO A 101 42.07 13.87 4.98
C PRO A 101 41.55 13.11 3.76
N VAL A 102 41.72 11.79 3.74
CA VAL A 102 41.15 10.90 2.72
C VAL A 102 39.68 10.61 3.03
N VAL A 103 39.36 10.41 4.30
CA VAL A 103 37.99 10.18 4.78
C VAL A 103 37.57 11.33 5.71
N SER A 104 36.36 11.86 5.53
CA SER A 104 35.67 12.64 6.55
C SER A 104 34.56 11.79 7.17
N VAL A 105 34.56 11.62 8.49
CA VAL A 105 33.48 10.96 9.22
C VAL A 105 32.54 12.03 9.77
N LEU A 106 31.25 11.93 9.46
CA LEU A 106 30.22 12.85 9.96
C LEU A 106 29.48 12.21 11.13
N CYS A 107 29.40 12.93 12.25
CA CYS A 107 28.70 12.49 13.45
C CYS A 107 27.76 13.60 13.92
N ILE A 108 26.45 13.43 13.72
CA ILE A 108 25.44 14.31 14.32
C ILE A 108 25.04 13.76 15.69
N THR A 109 24.82 14.66 16.65
CA THR A 109 24.42 14.26 18.01
C THR A 109 23.51 15.30 18.68
N TYR A 110 22.57 14.82 19.49
CA TYR A 110 21.70 15.64 20.33
C TYR A 110 21.21 14.83 21.53
N ASN A 111 21.59 15.25 22.75
CA ASN A 111 21.24 14.59 24.00
C ASN A 111 21.58 13.09 24.04
N GLN A 112 22.85 12.75 23.81
CA GLN A 112 23.36 11.37 23.74
C GLN A 112 24.54 11.14 24.69
N ALA A 113 24.57 11.80 25.85
CA ALA A 113 25.71 11.75 26.77
C ALA A 113 26.05 10.32 27.23
N ALA A 114 25.04 9.45 27.29
CA ALA A 114 25.19 8.04 27.63
C ALA A 114 25.93 7.21 26.55
N PHE A 115 25.91 7.64 25.29
CA PHE A 115 26.39 6.84 24.15
C PHE A 115 27.61 7.44 23.45
N ILE A 116 27.69 8.77 23.39
CA ILE A 116 28.62 9.50 22.53
C ILE A 116 30.10 9.15 22.79
N ARG A 117 30.50 8.84 24.03
CA ARG A 117 31.89 8.42 24.31
C ARG A 117 32.28 7.17 23.52
N GLN A 118 31.42 6.16 23.53
CA GLN A 118 31.68 4.91 22.81
C GLN A 118 31.68 5.13 21.30
N THR A 119 30.80 6.00 20.79
CA THR A 119 30.81 6.40 19.37
C THR A 119 32.15 7.00 18.99
N LEU A 120 32.60 8.02 19.73
CA LEU A 120 33.86 8.72 19.47
C LEU A 120 35.06 7.77 19.58
N ASP A 121 35.12 6.94 20.61
CA ASP A 121 36.18 5.93 20.78
C ASP A 121 36.23 4.96 19.59
N SER A 122 35.07 4.50 19.10
CA SER A 122 35.00 3.54 17.99
C SER A 122 35.47 4.12 16.65
N ILE A 123 35.22 5.41 16.41
CA ILE A 123 35.63 6.11 15.19
C ILE A 123 37.12 6.48 15.27
N LEU A 124 37.55 7.06 16.39
CA LEU A 124 38.93 7.50 16.58
C LEU A 124 39.92 6.32 16.70
N GLY A 125 39.42 5.14 17.08
CA GLY A 125 40.20 3.89 17.13
C GLY A 125 40.41 3.19 15.77
N GLN A 126 39.92 3.75 14.66
CA GLN A 126 40.09 3.13 13.33
C GLN A 126 41.56 3.08 12.90
N ALA A 127 42.00 1.90 12.47
CA ALA A 127 43.34 1.64 11.96
C ALA A 127 43.37 1.76 10.43
N THR A 128 43.96 2.84 9.93
CA THR A 128 44.08 3.17 8.50
C THR A 128 45.51 3.51 8.10
N ASP A 129 45.86 3.30 6.83
CA ASP A 129 47.12 3.77 6.23
C ASP A 129 47.02 5.18 5.60
N PHE A 130 45.84 5.80 5.70
CA PHE A 130 45.54 7.16 5.26
C PHE A 130 45.01 8.03 6.43
N PRO A 131 45.20 9.37 6.36
CA PRO A 131 44.61 10.28 7.34
C PRO A 131 43.09 10.39 7.16
N PHE A 132 42.36 10.50 8.28
CA PHE A 132 40.93 10.84 8.27
C PHE A 132 40.63 11.93 9.31
N GLU A 133 39.51 12.63 9.11
CA GLU A 133 38.96 13.58 10.08
C GLU A 133 37.60 13.10 10.61
N LEU A 134 37.23 13.56 11.80
CA LEU A 134 35.91 13.36 12.40
C LEU A 134 35.26 14.73 12.66
N LEU A 135 34.12 14.99 12.03
CA LEU A 135 33.32 16.19 12.22
C LEU A 135 32.13 15.84 13.12
N VAL A 136 32.07 16.42 14.32
CA VAL A 136 31.00 16.16 15.30
C VAL A 136 30.14 17.40 15.45
N GLY A 137 28.88 17.31 15.03
CA GLY A 137 27.89 18.38 15.14
C GLY A 137 26.96 18.15 16.32
N ASP A 138 27.20 18.86 17.42
CA ASP A 138 26.27 18.87 18.57
C ASP A 138 25.15 19.89 18.32
N ASP A 139 23.90 19.42 18.31
CA ASP A 139 22.73 20.25 18.01
C ASP A 139 22.12 20.92 19.25
N ARG A 140 22.99 21.55 20.04
CA ARG A 140 22.64 22.22 21.30
C ARG A 140 22.15 21.24 22.37
N SER A 141 22.95 20.22 22.68
CA SER A 141 22.64 19.28 23.76
C SER A 141 22.60 19.94 25.14
N THR A 142 21.90 19.29 26.08
CA THR A 142 21.67 19.79 27.44
C THR A 142 22.01 18.78 28.54
N ASP A 143 22.50 17.61 28.16
CA ASP A 143 22.66 16.42 29.02
C ASP A 143 24.13 16.06 29.32
N GLY A 144 25.10 16.88 28.87
CA GLY A 144 26.52 16.59 28.99
C GLY A 144 27.20 16.19 27.67
N THR A 145 26.46 15.97 26.58
CA THR A 145 27.07 15.59 25.28
C THR A 145 28.08 16.63 24.79
N ALA A 146 27.75 17.91 24.85
CA ALA A 146 28.61 18.98 24.33
C ALA A 146 29.96 19.04 25.07
N GLU A 147 29.95 18.84 26.40
CA GLU A 147 31.14 18.78 27.24
C GLU A 147 32.03 17.59 26.87
N ILE A 148 31.42 16.42 26.62
CA ILE A 148 32.14 15.23 26.17
C ILE A 148 32.79 15.49 24.80
N VAL A 149 32.03 16.04 23.85
CA VAL A 149 32.55 16.35 22.50
C VAL A 149 33.72 17.33 22.57
N ALA A 150 33.62 18.38 23.40
CA ALA A 150 34.69 19.34 23.63
C ALA A 150 35.94 18.69 24.26
N GLU A 151 35.75 17.79 25.23
CA GLU A 151 36.83 17.02 25.86
C GLU A 151 37.60 16.18 24.83
N TYR A 152 36.90 15.50 23.93
CA TYR A 152 37.53 14.72 22.87
C TYR A 152 38.22 15.60 21.83
N ALA A 153 37.61 16.70 21.41
CA ALA A 153 38.23 17.66 20.48
C ALA A 153 39.55 18.23 21.02
N ALA A 154 39.64 18.45 22.34
CA ALA A 154 40.88 18.90 22.97
C ALA A 154 42.00 17.84 22.98
N ARG A 155 41.64 16.55 22.94
CA ARG A 155 42.59 15.42 22.97
C ARG A 155 42.95 14.87 21.60
N HIS A 156 42.10 15.07 20.59
CA HIS A 156 42.22 14.45 19.28
C HIS A 156 42.25 15.54 18.18
N PRO A 157 43.42 15.88 17.62
CA PRO A 157 43.56 16.98 16.66
C PRO A 157 42.87 16.72 15.31
N ASN A 158 42.47 15.46 15.03
CA ASN A 158 41.69 15.08 13.86
C ASN A 158 40.17 15.16 14.07
N LEU A 159 39.70 15.55 15.27
CA LEU A 159 38.28 15.78 15.57
C LEU A 159 37.97 17.28 15.56
N VAL A 160 36.96 17.68 14.80
CA VAL A 160 36.42 19.05 14.76
C VAL A 160 35.03 19.06 15.40
N ALA A 161 34.92 19.73 16.55
CA ALA A 161 33.64 19.92 17.22
C ALA A 161 32.92 21.16 16.69
N VAL A 162 31.67 20.98 16.24
CA VAL A 162 30.74 22.04 15.88
C VAL A 162 29.64 22.09 16.94
N LEU A 163 29.84 22.94 17.95
CA LEU A 163 28.90 23.11 19.06
C LEU A 163 27.95 24.27 18.75
N ARG A 164 26.65 23.99 18.66
CA ARG A 164 25.67 24.99 18.23
C ARG A 164 25.06 25.77 19.39
N SER A 165 24.69 27.01 19.11
CA SER A 165 24.01 27.91 20.06
C SER A 165 22.50 27.65 20.17
N GLU A 166 21.91 27.04 19.15
CA GLU A 166 20.49 26.68 19.08
C GLU A 166 20.33 25.29 18.44
N ASN A 167 19.20 24.64 18.71
CA ASN A 167 18.85 23.35 18.10
C ASN A 167 18.28 23.61 16.70
N LEU A 168 18.98 23.14 15.67
CA LEU A 168 18.60 23.31 14.27
C LEU A 168 17.76 22.13 13.74
N GLY A 169 17.81 20.99 14.42
CA GLY A 169 17.28 19.72 13.96
C GLY A 169 18.31 18.90 13.16
N PRO A 170 18.03 17.59 12.97
CA PRO A 170 18.97 16.62 12.41
C PRO A 170 19.40 16.96 10.97
N ASN A 171 18.47 17.40 10.12
CA ASN A 171 18.74 17.68 8.71
C ASN A 171 19.70 18.87 8.54
N ARG A 172 19.49 19.94 9.31
CA ARG A 172 20.33 21.15 9.29
C ARG A 172 21.69 20.90 9.91
N ASN A 173 21.71 20.12 10.98
CA ASN A 173 22.95 19.65 11.59
C ASN A 173 23.80 18.87 10.58
N PHE A 174 23.19 17.91 9.88
CA PHE A 174 23.85 17.11 8.86
C PHE A 174 24.34 17.96 7.69
N ALA A 175 23.50 18.84 7.14
CA ALA A 175 23.85 19.71 6.02
C ALA A 175 25.10 20.56 6.32
N ASP A 176 25.17 21.21 7.48
CA ASP A 176 26.34 22.00 7.90
C ASP A 176 27.61 21.14 8.03
N LEU A 177 27.51 19.88 8.47
CA LEU A 177 28.68 18.99 8.49
C LEU A 177 29.11 18.57 7.08
N THR A 178 28.18 18.37 6.15
CA THR A 178 28.53 18.03 4.76
C THR A 178 29.28 19.16 4.05
N GLU A 179 29.00 20.43 4.35
CA GLU A 179 29.73 21.58 3.80
C GLU A 179 31.18 21.67 4.30
N ARG A 180 31.48 21.04 5.45
CA ARG A 180 32.80 21.08 6.11
C ARG A 180 33.70 19.92 5.74
N CYS A 181 33.15 18.86 5.13
CA CYS A 181 33.90 17.65 4.80
C CYS A 181 34.96 17.93 3.72
N ARG A 182 36.17 17.39 3.92
CA ARG A 182 37.31 17.59 3.00
C ARG A 182 37.82 16.29 2.37
N GLY A 183 37.34 15.15 2.85
CA GLY A 183 37.69 13.81 2.37
C GLY A 183 37.16 13.52 0.98
N GLU A 184 37.90 12.71 0.23
CA GLU A 184 37.42 12.07 -1.00
C GLU A 184 36.27 11.10 -0.68
N PHE A 185 36.34 10.47 0.49
CA PHE A 185 35.30 9.57 0.98
C PHE A 185 34.63 10.16 2.22
N VAL A 186 33.35 9.86 2.39
CA VAL A 186 32.56 10.28 3.55
C VAL A 186 31.90 9.07 4.19
N ALA A 187 32.11 8.90 5.50
CA ALA A 187 31.39 7.93 6.33
C ALA A 187 30.46 8.68 7.28
N ILE A 188 29.40 8.02 7.75
CA ILE A 188 28.47 8.58 8.73
C ILE A 188 28.41 7.62 9.93
N CYS A 189 28.32 8.17 11.14
CA CYS A 189 27.98 7.43 12.36
C CYS A 189 27.40 8.39 13.39
N GLU A 190 26.12 8.23 13.70
CA GLU A 190 25.39 9.03 14.68
C GLU A 190 25.91 8.82 16.12
N GLY A 191 25.73 9.83 16.97
CA GLY A 191 26.27 9.86 18.34
C GLY A 191 25.68 8.84 19.31
N ASP A 192 24.68 8.06 18.89
CA ASP A 192 24.08 6.93 19.58
C ASP A 192 24.44 5.57 18.97
N ASP A 193 25.29 5.53 17.94
CA ASP A 193 25.76 4.31 17.28
C ASP A 193 27.27 4.09 17.48
N TYR A 194 27.80 2.94 17.06
CA TYR A 194 29.25 2.71 17.11
C TYR A 194 29.75 1.65 16.14
N TRP A 195 31.02 1.75 15.78
CA TRP A 195 31.70 0.75 14.95
C TRP A 195 32.35 -0.35 15.81
N THR A 196 32.34 -1.58 15.29
CA THR A 196 32.88 -2.75 15.99
C THR A 196 34.13 -3.33 15.33
N ASP A 197 34.33 -3.09 14.02
CA ASP A 197 35.56 -3.50 13.33
C ASP A 197 36.55 -2.31 13.32
N PRO A 198 37.76 -2.45 13.91
CA PRO A 198 38.78 -1.40 13.90
C PRO A 198 39.36 -1.10 12.51
N ARG A 199 39.08 -1.94 11.50
CA ARG A 199 39.53 -1.76 10.11
C ARG A 199 38.39 -1.42 9.14
N LYS A 200 37.19 -1.08 9.64
CA LYS A 200 36.03 -0.73 8.80
C LYS A 200 36.39 0.29 7.73
N LEU A 201 36.98 1.43 8.11
CA LEU A 201 37.35 2.48 7.17
C LEU A 201 38.36 2.00 6.12
N GLN A 202 39.40 1.26 6.54
CA GLN A 202 40.38 0.69 5.62
C GLN A 202 39.72 -0.21 4.58
N ARG A 203 38.91 -1.18 5.04
CA ARG A 203 38.23 -2.15 4.16
C ARG A 203 37.34 -1.47 3.13
N GLN A 204 36.56 -0.48 3.55
CA GLN A 204 35.63 0.22 2.66
C GLN A 204 36.38 1.12 1.65
N VAL A 205 37.44 1.81 2.08
CA VAL A 205 38.28 2.60 1.17
C VAL A 205 39.00 1.71 0.17
N ASP A 206 39.59 0.60 0.61
CA ASP A 206 40.24 -0.38 -0.28
C ASP A 206 39.24 -0.93 -1.30
N PHE A 207 38.02 -1.25 -0.86
CA PHE A 207 36.94 -1.72 -1.73
C PHE A 207 36.60 -0.70 -2.82
N LEU A 208 36.38 0.57 -2.46
CA LEU A 208 35.99 1.61 -3.41
C LEU A 208 37.15 2.04 -4.32
N ARG A 209 38.39 2.06 -3.82
CA ARG A 209 39.58 2.35 -4.64
C ARG A 209 39.83 1.29 -5.70
N ALA A 210 39.65 0.01 -5.35
CA ALA A 210 39.80 -1.09 -6.29
C ALA A 210 38.68 -1.17 -7.34
N ARG A 211 37.55 -0.48 -7.11
CA ARG A 211 36.34 -0.57 -7.94
C ARG A 211 35.72 0.82 -8.17
N PRO A 212 36.29 1.62 -9.08
CA PRO A 212 35.89 3.02 -9.25
C PRO A 212 34.46 3.21 -9.76
N GLU A 213 33.82 2.17 -10.32
CA GLU A 213 32.42 2.18 -10.73
C GLU A 213 31.43 2.19 -9.55
N PHE A 214 31.90 1.94 -8.32
CA PHE A 214 31.11 2.01 -7.10
C PHE A 214 31.23 3.38 -6.45
N THR A 215 30.09 3.99 -6.17
CA THR A 215 29.98 5.34 -5.58
C THR A 215 29.60 5.29 -4.12
N LEU A 216 29.10 4.15 -3.65
CA LEU A 216 28.93 3.89 -2.23
C LEU A 216 29.10 2.40 -1.95
N CYS A 217 29.56 2.09 -0.74
CA CYS A 217 29.53 0.74 -0.21
C CYS A 217 29.02 0.75 1.22
N PHE A 218 28.39 -0.33 1.65
CA PHE A 218 27.84 -0.48 2.98
C PHE A 218 27.99 -1.92 3.45
N HIS A 219 27.77 -2.16 4.73
CA HIS A 219 27.95 -3.48 5.31
C HIS A 219 26.81 -3.85 6.26
N ARG A 220 26.77 -5.09 6.73
CA ARG A 220 25.77 -5.53 7.72
C ARG A 220 26.01 -4.85 9.07
N VAL A 221 24.95 -4.50 9.75
CA VAL A 221 24.98 -3.98 11.11
C VAL A 221 24.27 -4.93 12.04
N ARG A 222 24.68 -4.91 13.31
CA ARG A 222 23.91 -5.51 14.38
C ARG A 222 23.00 -4.45 14.99
N VAL A 223 21.71 -4.75 15.10
CA VAL A 223 20.72 -3.90 15.75
C VAL A 223 20.57 -4.36 17.20
N VAL A 224 20.88 -3.50 18.16
CA VAL A 224 20.77 -3.78 19.60
C VAL A 224 19.65 -2.93 20.20
N TYR A 225 18.83 -3.53 21.04
CA TYR A 225 17.75 -2.84 21.74
C TYR A 225 18.18 -2.54 23.19
N GLU A 226 18.48 -1.27 23.50
CA GLU A 226 18.93 -0.85 24.84
C GLU A 226 17.87 -1.14 25.92
N ASP A 227 16.59 -0.98 25.57
CA ASP A 227 15.46 -1.24 26.47
C ASP A 227 15.09 -2.74 26.56
N MET A 228 15.69 -3.59 25.72
CA MET A 228 15.48 -5.05 25.71
C MET A 228 16.82 -5.81 25.62
N PRO A 229 17.61 -5.84 26.71
CA PRO A 229 18.92 -6.48 26.71
C PRO A 229 18.86 -7.94 26.23
N GLY A 230 19.72 -8.29 25.28
CA GLY A 230 19.81 -9.64 24.69
C GLY A 230 18.98 -9.86 23.44
N VAL A 231 18.14 -8.89 23.03
CA VAL A 231 17.51 -8.89 21.70
C VAL A 231 18.47 -8.24 20.72
N GLU A 232 18.91 -9.01 19.72
CA GLU A 232 19.78 -8.54 18.65
C GLU A 232 19.25 -9.01 17.28
N GLU A 233 19.37 -8.16 16.27
CA GLU A 233 19.06 -8.51 14.87
C GLU A 233 20.21 -8.12 13.95
N LEU A 234 20.25 -8.70 12.75
CA LEU A 234 21.15 -8.24 11.68
C LEU A 234 20.35 -7.45 10.65
N TYR A 235 20.94 -6.34 10.20
CA TYR A 235 20.35 -5.50 9.15
C TYR A 235 21.39 -5.13 8.07
N PRO A 236 21.05 -5.19 6.77
CA PRO A 236 19.84 -5.82 6.25
C PRO A 236 19.87 -7.35 6.48
N LYS A 237 18.69 -7.96 6.68
CA LYS A 237 18.56 -9.42 6.89
C LYS A 237 19.04 -10.18 5.65
N GLN A 238 18.61 -9.71 4.48
CA GLN A 238 19.00 -10.19 3.17
C GLN A 238 19.36 -8.99 2.30
N CYS A 239 20.41 -9.14 1.49
CA CYS A 239 20.78 -8.14 0.50
C CYS A 239 21.46 -8.84 -0.67
N SER A 240 21.17 -8.37 -1.88
CA SER A 240 21.92 -8.77 -3.07
C SER A 240 23.41 -8.46 -2.85
N PRO A 241 24.35 -9.29 -3.32
CA PRO A 241 25.77 -8.94 -3.35
C PRO A 241 26.07 -7.67 -4.18
N GLN A 242 25.18 -7.33 -5.11
CA GLN A 242 25.25 -6.14 -5.96
C GLN A 242 23.85 -5.53 -6.06
N PRO A 243 23.38 -4.81 -5.02
CA PRO A 243 22.07 -4.19 -5.06
C PRO A 243 22.03 -3.05 -6.08
N SER A 244 20.87 -2.84 -6.68
CA SER A 244 20.65 -1.83 -7.72
C SER A 244 20.04 -0.54 -7.15
N LEU A 245 20.05 0.52 -7.96
CA LEU A 245 19.29 1.73 -7.66
C LEU A 245 17.79 1.42 -7.51
N SER A 246 17.25 0.52 -8.34
CA SER A 246 15.84 0.13 -8.29
C SER A 246 15.48 -0.52 -6.96
N ASP A 247 16.35 -1.40 -6.44
CA ASP A 247 16.18 -2.00 -5.12
C ASP A 247 16.14 -0.93 -4.03
N LEU A 248 17.05 0.05 -4.13
CA LEU A 248 17.16 1.12 -3.13
C LEU A 248 15.97 2.07 -3.19
N VAL A 249 15.41 2.31 -4.38
CA VAL A 249 14.18 3.08 -4.58
C VAL A 249 12.97 2.36 -3.97
N ALA A 250 12.91 1.04 -4.10
CA ALA A 250 11.83 0.24 -3.53
C ALA A 250 11.91 0.17 -1.99
N HIS A 251 13.13 0.11 -1.44
CA HIS A 251 13.34 -0.04 0.00
C HIS A 251 14.71 0.50 0.44
N ASN A 252 14.73 1.35 1.48
CA ASN A 252 16.00 1.70 2.14
C ASN A 252 16.54 0.47 2.86
N PHE A 253 17.65 -0.11 2.38
CA PHE A 253 18.35 -1.24 3.00
C PHE A 253 19.75 -0.86 3.53
N VAL A 254 20.14 0.41 3.39
CA VAL A 254 21.45 0.90 3.83
C VAL A 254 21.29 1.54 5.19
N GLN A 255 22.00 1.02 6.19
CA GLN A 255 22.06 1.68 7.50
C GLN A 255 23.09 2.80 7.45
N THR A 256 22.74 3.96 8.00
CA THR A 256 23.57 5.17 7.95
C THR A 256 24.95 4.97 8.58
N ASN A 257 25.05 4.27 9.70
CA ASN A 257 26.34 3.99 10.35
C ASN A 257 27.22 2.96 9.61
N SER A 258 26.72 2.33 8.55
CA SER A 258 27.44 1.29 7.80
C SER A 258 28.00 1.77 6.46
N VAL A 259 27.51 2.90 5.93
CA VAL A 259 27.87 3.36 4.59
C VAL A 259 29.20 4.13 4.56
N LEU A 260 29.93 3.98 3.45
CA LEU A 260 30.99 4.87 2.99
C LEU A 260 30.66 5.30 1.56
N TYR A 261 30.65 6.61 1.32
CA TYR A 261 30.47 7.19 0.00
C TYR A 261 31.80 7.58 -0.60
N ARG A 262 31.93 7.42 -1.91
CA ARG A 262 32.81 8.26 -2.72
C ARG A 262 32.10 9.60 -2.88
N TRP A 263 32.55 10.59 -2.14
CA TRP A 263 31.83 11.85 -2.03
C TRP A 263 31.95 12.65 -3.33
N ARG A 264 30.81 13.14 -3.83
CA ARG A 264 30.76 13.86 -5.11
C ARG A 264 30.44 15.34 -4.99
N TYR A 265 30.02 15.80 -3.82
CA TYR A 265 29.55 17.17 -3.61
C TYR A 265 30.69 18.03 -3.07
N HIS A 266 31.52 18.56 -3.97
CA HIS A 266 32.63 19.46 -3.65
C HIS A 266 32.49 20.81 -4.40
N GLY A 267 32.91 21.91 -3.77
CA GLY A 267 33.03 23.20 -4.44
C GLY A 267 31.68 23.83 -4.84
N ALA A 268 31.51 24.11 -6.14
CA ALA A 268 30.33 24.81 -6.68
C ALA A 268 29.06 23.94 -6.81
N GLU A 269 29.20 22.62 -6.67
CA GLU A 269 28.09 21.65 -6.64
C GLU A 269 27.84 21.19 -5.20
N ALA A 270 27.47 22.14 -4.33
CA ALA A 270 27.16 21.84 -2.93
C ALA A 270 25.94 20.90 -2.82
N PHE A 271 26.00 19.98 -1.84
CA PHE A 271 24.89 19.08 -1.57
C PHE A 271 23.70 19.87 -1.00
N ALA A 272 22.69 20.12 -1.84
CA ALA A 272 21.48 20.84 -1.42
C ALA A 272 20.51 19.90 -0.69
N PHE A 273 20.73 19.68 0.60
CA PHE A 273 19.86 18.87 1.42
C PHE A 273 18.54 19.59 1.70
N ASP A 274 17.40 18.95 1.42
CA ASP A 274 16.11 19.53 1.79
C ASP A 274 15.90 19.40 3.30
N GLU A 275 15.63 20.49 3.98
CA GLU A 275 15.33 20.44 5.41
C GLU A 275 13.94 19.84 5.67
N GLY A 276 13.03 19.87 4.68
CA GLY A 276 11.64 19.46 4.83
C GLY A 276 11.34 17.97 4.62
N ILE A 277 12.33 17.16 4.25
CA ILE A 277 12.13 15.74 3.89
C ILE A 277 12.49 14.77 5.01
N ALA A 278 11.83 13.61 5.03
CA ALA A 278 12.19 12.46 5.85
C ALA A 278 11.84 11.16 5.10
N PRO A 279 12.67 10.09 5.16
CA PRO A 279 13.97 10.01 5.84
C PRO A 279 15.10 10.63 5.01
N GLY A 280 16.01 11.35 5.67
CA GLY A 280 17.04 12.14 5.01
C GLY A 280 18.24 11.33 4.51
N ASP A 281 18.67 10.32 5.26
CA ASP A 281 19.72 9.36 4.90
C ASP A 281 19.40 8.63 3.59
N TRP A 282 18.15 8.18 3.42
CA TRP A 282 17.71 7.51 2.19
C TRP A 282 17.89 8.41 0.97
N TYR A 283 17.62 9.70 1.10
CA TYR A 283 17.88 10.67 0.04
C TYR A 283 19.38 10.67 -0.34
N VAL A 284 20.29 10.75 0.64
CA VAL A 284 21.75 10.73 0.39
C VAL A 284 22.18 9.45 -0.32
N HIS A 285 21.67 8.28 0.12
CA HIS A 285 21.95 6.99 -0.52
C HIS A 285 21.54 7.01 -2.00
N LEU A 286 20.31 7.47 -2.29
CA LEU A 286 19.76 7.52 -3.63
C LEU A 286 20.57 8.46 -4.55
N MET A 287 21.01 9.61 -4.06
CA MET A 287 21.77 10.56 -4.88
C MET A 287 23.17 10.05 -5.27
N HIS A 288 23.78 9.19 -4.44
CA HIS A 288 25.04 8.53 -4.78
C HIS A 288 24.82 7.29 -5.66
N ALA A 289 23.77 6.50 -5.38
CA ALA A 289 23.39 5.33 -6.17
C ALA A 289 22.91 5.69 -7.60
N GLU A 290 22.39 6.90 -7.80
CA GLU A 290 22.00 7.39 -9.12
C GLU A 290 23.18 7.45 -10.09
N VAL A 291 24.39 7.69 -9.60
CA VAL A 291 25.56 7.98 -10.42
C VAL A 291 26.61 6.88 -10.44
N GLY A 292 26.43 5.82 -9.66
CA GLY A 292 27.26 4.63 -9.73
C GLY A 292 26.76 3.49 -8.85
N ARG A 293 27.52 2.40 -8.82
CA ARG A 293 27.08 1.11 -8.27
C ARG A 293 27.12 1.10 -6.74
N ILE A 294 26.27 0.26 -6.16
CA ILE A 294 26.16 0.03 -4.72
C ILE A 294 26.94 -1.23 -4.36
N GLY A 295 27.89 -1.12 -3.42
CA GLY A 295 28.68 -2.25 -2.94
C GLY A 295 28.16 -2.77 -1.61
N PHE A 296 27.96 -4.07 -1.48
CA PHE A 296 27.61 -4.71 -0.22
C PHE A 296 28.78 -5.56 0.31
N LEU A 297 29.22 -5.26 1.54
CA LEU A 297 30.20 -6.03 2.29
C LEU A 297 29.48 -6.89 3.33
N PRO A 298 29.59 -8.24 3.29
CA PRO A 298 28.79 -9.11 4.14
C PRO A 298 29.19 -9.08 5.63
N GLU A 299 30.35 -8.51 5.97
CA GLU A 299 30.86 -8.41 7.33
C GLU A 299 29.98 -7.52 8.23
N VAL A 300 29.94 -7.87 9.52
CA VAL A 300 29.27 -7.05 10.55
C VAL A 300 30.30 -6.13 11.19
N MET A 301 30.26 -4.83 10.85
CA MET A 301 31.30 -3.87 11.26
C MET A 301 30.77 -2.70 12.12
N ALA A 302 29.46 -2.65 12.40
CA ALA A 302 28.85 -1.61 13.24
C ALA A 302 27.62 -2.12 14.01
N VAL A 303 27.24 -1.36 15.02
CA VAL A 303 26.04 -1.56 15.82
C VAL A 303 25.13 -0.34 15.71
N TYR A 304 23.88 -0.58 15.33
CA TYR A 304 22.77 0.37 15.41
C TYR A 304 22.02 0.18 16.74
N ARG A 305 21.89 1.23 17.54
CA ARG A 305 21.12 1.18 18.79
C ARG A 305 19.68 1.62 18.58
N LYS A 306 18.75 0.85 19.14
CA LYS A 306 17.36 1.26 19.33
C LYS A 306 17.10 1.49 20.81
N HIS A 307 16.64 2.68 21.15
CA HIS A 307 16.27 3.08 22.50
C HIS A 307 15.07 4.03 22.48
N ALA A 308 14.36 4.15 23.60
CA ALA A 308 13.11 4.90 23.71
C ALA A 308 13.21 6.39 23.30
N ALA A 309 14.39 7.00 23.46
CA ALA A 309 14.65 8.38 23.03
C ALA A 309 15.03 8.53 21.53
N GLY A 310 15.20 7.42 20.80
CA GLY A 310 15.64 7.43 19.42
C GLY A 310 14.54 7.87 18.46
N MET A 311 14.90 8.62 17.41
CA MET A 311 13.95 9.25 16.49
C MET A 311 12.94 8.26 15.88
N TRP A 312 13.41 7.09 15.44
CA TRP A 312 12.56 6.07 14.82
C TRP A 312 11.90 5.12 15.83
N ALA A 313 12.48 4.97 17.02
CA ALA A 313 12.00 4.06 18.07
C ALA A 313 10.97 4.71 19.01
N THR A 314 10.81 6.03 18.97
CA THR A 314 9.85 6.77 19.83
C THR A 314 8.37 6.50 19.44
N TYR A 315 8.09 6.05 18.20
CA TYR A 315 6.72 5.90 17.72
C TYR A 315 6.17 4.49 17.95
N ALA A 316 5.10 4.40 18.75
CA ALA A 316 4.44 3.13 19.05
C ALA A 316 3.75 2.47 17.84
N THR A 317 3.37 3.27 16.83
CA THR A 317 2.69 2.77 15.61
C THR A 317 3.12 3.56 14.38
N GLU A 318 2.94 2.96 13.19
CA GLU A 318 3.17 3.62 11.91
C GLU A 318 2.30 4.88 11.74
N LEU A 319 1.06 4.86 12.26
CA LEU A 319 0.19 6.03 12.26
C LEU A 319 0.73 7.15 13.15
N ALA A 320 1.23 6.84 14.35
CA ALA A 320 1.83 7.83 15.24
C ALA A 320 3.05 8.50 14.59
N ARG A 321 3.86 7.72 13.87
CA ARG A 321 4.97 8.22 13.06
C ARG A 321 4.47 9.14 11.95
N HIS A 322 3.50 8.71 11.15
CA HIS A 322 2.95 9.54 10.06
C HIS A 322 2.33 10.84 10.58
N LYS A 323 1.69 10.85 11.76
CA LYS A 323 1.16 12.10 12.33
C LYS A 323 2.27 13.11 12.62
N LYS A 324 3.46 12.62 12.97
CA LYS A 324 4.61 13.47 13.28
C LYS A 324 5.43 13.83 12.03
N LEU A 325 5.65 12.87 11.13
CA LEU A 325 6.61 12.97 10.00
C LEU A 325 5.95 12.91 8.62
N GLY A 326 4.65 12.61 8.52
CA GLY A 326 4.03 12.25 7.25
C GLY A 326 4.04 13.35 6.20
N ASN A 327 4.00 14.63 6.58
CA ASN A 327 4.22 15.73 5.63
C ASN A 327 5.64 15.72 5.06
N SER A 328 6.64 15.44 5.90
CA SER A 328 8.03 15.30 5.46
C SER A 328 8.27 14.03 4.64
N GLU A 329 7.55 12.94 4.93
CA GLU A 329 7.57 11.71 4.11
C GLU A 329 6.90 11.92 2.74
N ILE A 330 5.77 12.64 2.69
CA ILE A 330 5.15 13.04 1.41
C ILE A 330 6.09 13.98 0.64
N ALA A 331 6.69 14.97 1.30
CA ALA A 331 7.66 15.87 0.68
C ALA A 331 8.89 15.12 0.14
N PHE A 332 9.38 14.11 0.86
CA PHE A 332 10.47 13.24 0.41
C PHE A 332 10.14 12.58 -0.93
N PHE A 333 9.01 11.88 -1.03
CA PHE A 333 8.60 11.24 -2.28
C PHE A 333 8.28 12.24 -3.39
N ARG A 334 7.74 13.42 -3.06
CA ARG A 334 7.53 14.51 -4.01
C ARG A 334 8.87 14.99 -4.59
N LYS A 335 9.89 15.15 -3.74
CA LYS A 335 11.24 15.54 -4.17
C LYS A 335 11.89 14.48 -5.03
N LEU A 336 11.79 13.19 -4.66
CA LEU A 336 12.28 12.08 -5.48
C LEU A 336 11.61 12.02 -6.85
N ARG A 337 10.28 12.23 -6.91
CA ARG A 337 9.54 12.30 -8.18
C ARG A 337 10.07 13.39 -9.10
N GLY A 338 10.37 14.57 -8.55
CA GLY A 338 10.97 15.67 -9.30
C GLY A 338 12.41 15.37 -9.74
N HIS A 339 13.23 14.83 -8.83
CA HIS A 339 14.65 14.53 -9.08
C HIS A 339 14.85 13.52 -10.19
N PHE A 340 14.10 12.41 -10.15
CA PHE A 340 14.24 11.31 -11.09
C PHE A 340 13.49 11.54 -12.42
N GLY A 341 12.99 12.76 -12.69
CA GLY A 341 12.42 13.13 -13.99
C GLY A 341 11.25 12.27 -14.46
N GLY A 342 10.51 11.64 -13.53
CA GLY A 342 9.44 10.69 -13.83
C GLY A 342 9.81 9.22 -13.67
N ARG A 343 11.10 8.86 -13.62
CA ARG A 343 11.56 7.49 -13.29
C ARG A 343 11.06 7.16 -11.88
N TYR A 344 10.32 6.07 -11.75
CA TYR A 344 9.64 5.64 -10.52
C TYR A 344 8.46 6.54 -10.03
N ALA A 345 7.99 7.50 -10.83
CA ALA A 345 6.94 8.43 -10.40
C ALA A 345 5.66 7.75 -9.90
N ALA A 346 5.25 6.65 -10.54
CA ALA A 346 4.08 5.88 -10.12
C ALA A 346 4.23 5.32 -8.68
N GLY A 347 5.40 4.78 -8.35
CA GLY A 347 5.70 4.26 -7.01
C GLY A 347 5.71 5.36 -5.96
N TYR A 348 6.35 6.50 -6.27
CA TYR A 348 6.40 7.64 -5.36
C TYR A 348 5.05 8.32 -5.18
N GLU A 349 4.24 8.46 -6.22
CA GLU A 349 2.89 9.01 -6.11
C GLU A 349 1.97 8.07 -5.31
N ALA A 350 2.09 6.75 -5.52
CA ALA A 350 1.38 5.76 -4.71
C ALA A 350 1.77 5.86 -3.22
N ALA A 351 3.06 6.01 -2.91
CA ALA A 351 3.53 6.21 -1.54
C ALA A 351 2.98 7.50 -0.91
N GLN A 352 3.04 8.62 -1.64
CA GLN A 352 2.47 9.91 -1.21
C GLN A 352 0.98 9.79 -0.90
N LYS A 353 0.19 9.23 -1.82
CA LYS A 353 -1.26 9.03 -1.64
C LYS A 353 -1.56 8.08 -0.48
N SER A 354 -0.75 7.03 -0.30
CA SER A 354 -0.91 6.09 0.82
C SER A 354 -0.76 6.78 2.18
N ILE A 355 0.30 7.57 2.35
CA ILE A 355 0.56 8.32 3.58
C ILE A 355 -0.55 9.35 3.82
N PHE A 356 -0.91 10.13 2.79
CA PHE A 356 -1.98 11.12 2.87
C PHE A 356 -3.30 10.48 3.30
N ARG A 357 -3.75 9.41 2.63
CA ARG A 357 -5.02 8.73 2.94
C ARG A 357 -5.04 8.21 4.37
N ARG A 358 -3.94 7.63 4.84
CA ARG A 358 -3.85 7.13 6.22
C ARG A 358 -4.01 8.24 7.25
N LEU A 359 -3.41 9.40 7.02
CA LEU A 359 -3.55 10.56 7.89
C LEU A 359 -4.94 11.17 7.82
N ALA A 360 -5.45 11.37 6.60
CA ALA A 360 -6.78 11.92 6.38
C ALA A 360 -7.86 11.06 7.05
N GLU A 361 -7.77 9.72 6.93
CA GLU A 361 -8.68 8.81 7.60
C GLU A 361 -8.60 8.92 9.13
N ALA A 362 -7.40 8.98 9.69
CA ALA A 362 -7.23 9.15 11.13
C ALA A 362 -7.84 10.47 11.64
N TYR A 363 -7.68 11.56 10.88
CA TYR A 363 -8.29 12.85 11.24
C TYR A 363 -9.81 12.85 11.08
N LEU A 364 -10.35 12.13 10.09
CA LEU A 364 -11.80 11.93 9.96
C LEU A 364 -12.36 11.12 11.14
N ASP A 365 -11.65 10.07 11.54
CA ASP A 365 -12.02 9.25 12.69
C ASP A 365 -11.97 10.07 14.00
N GLU A 366 -10.96 10.91 14.17
CA GLU A 366 -10.79 11.75 15.37
C GLU A 366 -11.65 13.03 15.35
N GLU A 367 -12.37 13.27 14.26
CA GLU A 367 -13.12 14.51 14.02
C GLU A 367 -12.22 15.77 14.02
N ASP A 368 -10.92 15.61 13.77
CA ASP A 368 -9.88 16.67 13.74
C ASP A 368 -9.80 17.35 12.36
N VAL A 369 -10.84 18.13 12.07
CA VAL A 369 -10.93 18.92 10.83
C VAL A 369 -9.76 19.90 10.67
N PRO A 370 -9.26 20.59 11.71
CA PRO A 370 -8.09 21.46 11.57
C PRO A 370 -6.83 20.75 11.07
N SER A 371 -6.53 19.54 11.56
CA SER A 371 -5.38 18.78 11.06
C SER A 371 -5.57 18.27 9.64
N LEU A 372 -6.79 17.87 9.28
CA LEU A 372 -7.13 17.52 7.89
C LEU A 372 -6.96 18.72 6.95
N GLY A 373 -7.41 19.91 7.36
CA GLY A 373 -7.25 21.15 6.60
C GLY A 373 -5.79 21.48 6.31
N ARG A 374 -4.93 21.45 7.34
CA ARG A 374 -3.47 21.62 7.19
C ARG A 374 -2.84 20.58 6.27
N LEU A 375 -3.30 19.32 6.34
CA LEU A 375 -2.80 18.24 5.48
C LEU A 375 -3.13 18.51 3.99
N ILE A 376 -4.35 18.99 3.71
CA ILE A 376 -4.80 19.37 2.36
C ILE A 376 -3.98 20.55 1.84
N GLU A 377 -3.83 21.62 2.64
CA GLU A 377 -3.09 22.83 2.27
C GLU A 377 -1.60 22.56 2.02
N ALA A 378 -1.00 21.65 2.78
CA ALA A 378 0.40 21.26 2.59
C ALA A 378 0.60 20.37 1.36
N ASN A 379 -0.44 19.72 0.84
CA ASN A 379 -0.33 18.72 -0.22
C ASN A 379 -1.42 18.84 -1.32
N PRO A 380 -1.61 20.03 -1.92
CA PRO A 380 -2.70 20.26 -2.87
C PRO A 380 -2.56 19.43 -4.16
N ASP A 381 -1.34 19.03 -4.51
CA ASP A 381 -1.02 18.26 -5.71
C ASP A 381 -1.57 16.83 -5.70
N ILE A 382 -1.80 16.27 -4.51
CA ILE A 382 -2.30 14.90 -4.32
C ILE A 382 -3.62 14.82 -3.55
N ALA A 383 -3.99 15.88 -2.81
CA ALA A 383 -5.11 15.85 -1.88
C ALA A 383 -6.41 15.40 -2.55
N ARG A 384 -6.71 15.96 -3.72
CA ARG A 384 -7.93 15.64 -4.45
C ARG A 384 -8.03 14.17 -4.88
N ALA A 385 -6.98 13.66 -5.50
CA ALA A 385 -6.92 12.27 -5.94
C ALA A 385 -7.00 11.31 -4.74
N ALA A 386 -6.27 11.63 -3.67
CA ALA A 386 -6.29 10.83 -2.44
C ALA A 386 -7.67 10.83 -1.76
N LEU A 387 -8.36 11.98 -1.69
CA LEU A 387 -9.71 12.08 -1.15
C LEU A 387 -10.73 11.35 -2.04
N HIS A 388 -10.61 11.46 -3.36
CA HIS A 388 -11.45 10.73 -4.31
C HIS A 388 -11.33 9.20 -4.13
N ASP A 389 -10.10 8.70 -3.95
CA ASP A 389 -9.80 7.30 -3.65
C ASP A 389 -10.38 6.85 -2.29
N MET A 390 -10.61 7.79 -1.37
CA MET A 390 -11.31 7.55 -0.10
C MET A 390 -12.83 7.69 -0.23
N GLY A 391 -13.38 7.89 -1.43
CA GLY A 391 -14.81 8.09 -1.67
C GLY A 391 -15.33 9.48 -1.35
N LEU A 392 -14.45 10.49 -1.33
CA LEU A 392 -14.79 11.90 -1.10
C LEU A 392 -14.52 12.72 -2.37
N ASP A 393 -15.60 13.13 -3.04
CA ASP A 393 -15.52 13.87 -4.31
C ASP A 393 -15.28 15.36 -4.05
N ALA A 394 -14.00 15.72 -3.91
CA ALA A 394 -13.56 17.08 -3.60
C ALA A 394 -13.68 18.05 -4.80
N PRO A 395 -14.17 19.30 -4.57
CA PRO A 395 -14.21 20.35 -5.60
C PRO A 395 -12.81 20.75 -6.07
N ASP A 396 -12.72 21.49 -7.18
CA ASP A 396 -11.42 21.93 -7.76
C ASP A 396 -10.62 22.78 -6.77
N ALA A 397 -11.31 23.66 -6.06
CA ALA A 397 -10.75 24.52 -5.01
C ALA A 397 -11.29 24.08 -3.65
N LEU A 398 -10.77 22.97 -3.11
CA LEU A 398 -11.07 22.57 -1.74
C LEU A 398 -10.32 23.48 -0.76
N SER A 399 -11.07 24.20 0.08
CA SER A 399 -10.50 25.01 1.16
C SER A 399 -10.02 24.11 2.30
N GLY A 400 -8.83 24.38 2.83
CA GLY A 400 -8.36 23.79 4.09
C GLY A 400 -8.89 24.50 5.34
N GLU A 401 -9.66 25.59 5.17
CA GLU A 401 -10.28 26.31 6.27
C GLU A 401 -11.26 25.38 7.03
N PRO A 402 -11.12 25.23 8.36
CA PRO A 402 -11.85 24.21 9.11
C PRO A 402 -13.37 24.25 8.99
N ASP A 403 -14.00 25.44 9.00
CA ASP A 403 -15.46 25.54 8.97
C ASP A 403 -16.03 25.19 7.59
N ALA A 404 -15.41 25.69 6.52
CA ALA A 404 -15.74 25.36 5.15
C ALA A 404 -15.52 23.86 4.85
N LEU A 405 -14.41 23.30 5.33
CA LEU A 405 -14.09 21.89 5.17
C LEU A 405 -15.10 21.01 5.92
N ARG A 406 -15.48 21.39 7.15
CA ARG A 406 -16.53 20.71 7.91
C ARG A 406 -17.86 20.77 7.19
N ALA A 407 -18.26 21.95 6.67
CA ALA A 407 -19.51 22.11 5.94
C ALA A 407 -19.55 21.19 4.71
N TRP A 408 -18.49 21.17 3.91
CA TRP A 408 -18.37 20.28 2.76
C TRP A 408 -18.44 18.80 3.14
N LEU A 409 -17.72 18.36 4.18
CA LEU A 409 -17.80 16.97 4.67
C LEU A 409 -19.24 16.59 5.06
N MET A 410 -19.93 17.48 5.78
CA MET A 410 -21.32 17.26 6.22
C MET A 410 -22.34 17.22 5.06
N GLU A 411 -22.01 17.81 3.90
CA GLU A 411 -22.82 17.74 2.68
C GLU A 411 -22.54 16.47 1.86
N GLN A 412 -21.30 16.01 1.85
CA GLN A 412 -20.91 14.77 1.17
C GLN A 412 -21.33 13.51 1.95
N LEU A 413 -21.35 13.60 3.28
CA LEU A 413 -21.60 12.48 4.18
C LEU A 413 -22.95 12.65 4.86
N THR A 414 -24.02 12.20 4.19
CA THR A 414 -25.39 12.27 4.71
C THR A 414 -25.98 10.88 4.96
N VAL A 415 -26.65 10.73 6.10
CA VAL A 415 -27.24 9.47 6.56
C VAL A 415 -28.70 9.66 6.92
N SER A 416 -29.55 8.74 6.48
CA SER A 416 -30.91 8.59 7.03
C SER A 416 -30.99 7.31 7.86
N VAL A 417 -31.45 7.41 9.09
CA VAL A 417 -31.70 6.26 9.97
C VAL A 417 -33.19 6.02 10.03
N ILE A 418 -33.64 4.81 9.68
CA ILE A 418 -35.04 4.43 9.76
C ILE A 418 -35.30 3.71 11.08
N VAL A 419 -36.35 4.15 11.78
CA VAL A 419 -36.87 3.50 12.99
C VAL A 419 -38.33 3.15 12.75
N THR A 420 -38.62 1.87 12.55
CA THR A 420 -40.00 1.35 12.45
C THR A 420 -40.48 0.90 13.83
N ALA A 421 -41.69 1.30 14.22
CA ALA A 421 -42.26 0.98 15.52
C ALA A 421 -43.73 0.55 15.42
N TYR A 422 -44.12 -0.41 16.26
CA TYR A 422 -45.50 -0.79 16.53
C TYR A 422 -45.59 -1.41 17.93
N ASN A 423 -46.12 -0.66 18.90
CA ASN A 423 -46.25 -1.07 20.31
C ASN A 423 -44.92 -1.42 21.01
N HIS A 424 -43.96 -0.49 21.01
CA HIS A 424 -42.64 -0.63 21.63
C HIS A 424 -42.34 0.47 22.66
N ALA A 425 -43.34 0.88 23.45
CA ALA A 425 -43.19 1.99 24.40
C ALA A 425 -42.07 1.75 25.44
N ALA A 426 -41.76 0.49 25.77
CA ALA A 426 -40.73 0.17 26.76
C ALA A 426 -39.31 0.25 26.20
N GLU A 427 -39.11 0.02 24.90
CA GLU A 427 -37.80 -0.11 24.28
C GLU A 427 -37.39 1.11 23.44
N ILE A 428 -38.35 1.80 22.81
CA ILE A 428 -38.07 2.80 21.77
C ILE A 428 -37.23 3.99 22.27
N GLY A 429 -37.34 4.36 23.55
CA GLY A 429 -36.50 5.41 24.14
C GLY A 429 -35.01 5.07 24.06
N ARG A 430 -34.64 3.83 24.41
CA ARG A 430 -33.25 3.35 24.33
C ARG A 430 -32.76 3.28 22.88
N CYS A 431 -33.63 2.86 21.95
CA CYS A 431 -33.33 2.86 20.52
C CYS A 431 -32.99 4.28 20.04
N LEU A 432 -33.84 5.26 20.34
CA LEU A 432 -33.64 6.65 19.92
C LEU A 432 -32.44 7.31 20.58
N ASP A 433 -32.15 7.03 21.85
CA ASP A 433 -30.95 7.51 22.53
C ASP A 433 -29.67 7.00 21.82
N ALA A 434 -29.63 5.71 21.49
CA ALA A 434 -28.49 5.10 20.79
C ALA A 434 -28.29 5.63 19.37
N VAL A 435 -29.39 5.87 18.63
CA VAL A 435 -29.36 6.45 17.29
C VAL A 435 -28.93 7.92 17.33
N LEU A 436 -29.51 8.73 18.21
CA LEU A 436 -29.22 10.18 18.29
C LEU A 436 -27.82 10.46 18.84
N GLY A 437 -27.29 9.55 19.65
CA GLY A 437 -25.95 9.60 20.23
C GLY A 437 -24.80 9.29 19.26
N GLN A 438 -25.08 8.94 18.00
CA GLN A 438 -24.01 8.68 17.02
C GLN A 438 -23.13 9.90 16.77
N ARG A 439 -21.81 9.67 16.73
CA ARG A 439 -20.75 10.66 16.54
C ARG A 439 -20.01 10.46 15.22
N GLY A 440 -19.55 11.58 14.64
CA GLY A 440 -18.72 11.60 13.45
C GLY A 440 -19.00 12.80 12.56
N LEU A 441 -18.20 12.93 11.48
CA LEU A 441 -18.33 14.00 10.50
C LEU A 441 -19.36 13.65 9.42
N PHE A 442 -20.63 13.56 9.81
CA PHE A 442 -21.75 13.32 8.89
C PHE A 442 -23.02 14.04 9.37
N ARG A 443 -23.90 14.38 8.42
CA ARG A 443 -25.23 14.89 8.72
C ARG A 443 -26.22 13.73 8.79
N MET A 444 -27.00 13.68 9.87
CA MET A 444 -27.93 12.56 10.11
C MET A 444 -29.37 13.03 10.27
N GLN A 445 -30.27 12.38 9.55
CA GLN A 445 -31.72 12.45 9.71
C GLN A 445 -32.23 11.12 10.28
N VAL A 446 -33.21 11.16 11.17
CA VAL A 446 -33.93 10.00 11.70
C VAL A 446 -35.36 10.04 11.17
N VAL A 447 -35.77 9.01 10.46
CA VAL A 447 -37.13 8.85 9.92
C VAL A 447 -37.85 7.78 10.75
N ILE A 448 -38.89 8.18 11.47
CA ILE A 448 -39.64 7.32 12.37
C ILE A 448 -41.00 7.00 11.76
N GLY A 449 -41.27 5.70 11.58
CA GLY A 449 -42.55 5.17 11.14
C GLY A 449 -43.25 4.43 12.26
N ASP A 450 -44.03 5.15 13.06
CA ASP A 450 -44.97 4.55 14.02
C ASP A 450 -46.21 4.05 13.27
N ASP A 451 -46.41 2.72 13.26
CA ASP A 451 -47.46 2.07 12.48
C ASP A 451 -48.80 2.01 13.22
N THR A 452 -49.23 3.15 13.74
CA THR A 452 -50.43 3.34 14.56
C THR A 452 -50.39 2.55 15.87
N SER A 453 -49.32 2.72 16.65
CA SER A 453 -49.21 2.12 17.99
C SER A 453 -50.39 2.53 18.89
N THR A 454 -50.79 1.57 19.72
CA THR A 454 -51.91 1.71 20.68
C THR A 454 -51.42 1.86 22.12
N ASP A 455 -50.11 1.77 22.34
CA ASP A 455 -49.45 2.03 23.62
C ASP A 455 -48.81 3.44 23.63
N GLY A 456 -47.92 3.70 24.60
CA GLY A 456 -47.23 4.99 24.73
C GLY A 456 -46.15 5.29 23.68
N THR A 457 -45.97 4.46 22.65
CA THR A 457 -44.90 4.64 21.64
C THR A 457 -44.98 6.00 20.96
N ALA A 458 -46.17 6.41 20.50
CA ALA A 458 -46.39 7.67 19.79
C ALA A 458 -46.01 8.88 20.64
N GLU A 459 -46.35 8.87 21.93
CA GLU A 459 -46.05 9.95 22.88
C GLU A 459 -44.54 10.10 23.10
N ILE A 460 -43.82 8.97 23.20
CA ILE A 460 -42.36 8.97 23.34
C ILE A 460 -41.72 9.51 22.06
N VAL A 461 -42.12 9.02 20.89
CA VAL A 461 -41.62 9.51 19.59
C VAL A 461 -41.78 11.02 19.46
N GLU A 462 -42.96 11.54 19.82
CA GLU A 462 -43.23 12.98 19.76
C GLU A 462 -42.38 13.78 20.75
N SER A 463 -42.12 13.24 21.95
CA SER A 463 -41.21 13.86 22.93
C SER A 463 -39.78 13.98 22.39
N TYR A 464 -39.27 12.96 21.66
CA TYR A 464 -37.97 13.04 21.00
C TYR A 464 -37.99 14.02 19.82
N ARG A 465 -39.04 14.00 18.99
CA ARG A 465 -39.20 14.95 17.88
C ARG A 465 -39.20 16.40 18.35
N ALA A 466 -39.88 16.69 19.45
CA ALA A 466 -39.91 18.03 20.05
C ALA A 466 -38.52 18.50 20.53
N ARG A 467 -37.66 17.57 20.99
CA ARG A 467 -36.28 17.86 21.42
C ARG A 467 -35.29 17.96 20.25
N HIS A 468 -35.57 17.29 19.14
CA HIS A 468 -34.68 17.23 17.97
C HIS A 468 -35.43 17.46 16.64
N PRO A 469 -36.17 18.58 16.49
CA PRO A 469 -37.04 18.82 15.34
C PRO A 469 -36.28 18.94 14.00
N GLU A 470 -34.99 19.25 14.05
CA GLU A 470 -34.10 19.36 12.89
C GLU A 470 -33.53 18.01 12.42
N ARG A 471 -33.61 16.97 13.27
CA ARG A 471 -33.10 15.63 12.96
C ARG A 471 -34.20 14.60 12.76
N ILE A 472 -35.34 14.75 13.43
CA ILE A 472 -36.40 13.73 13.46
C ILE A 472 -37.56 14.10 12.53
N VAL A 473 -37.86 13.19 11.60
CA VAL A 473 -39.05 13.22 10.76
C VAL A 473 -39.95 12.04 11.13
N VAL A 474 -41.17 12.33 11.55
CA VAL A 474 -42.18 11.30 11.88
C VAL A 474 -43.18 11.19 10.73
N ARG A 475 -43.51 9.97 10.33
CA ARG A 475 -44.48 9.67 9.26
C ARG A 475 -45.86 9.36 9.86
N PRO A 476 -46.85 10.27 9.77
CA PRO A 476 -48.19 10.00 10.27
C PRO A 476 -48.94 9.04 9.35
N ARG A 477 -49.79 8.18 9.91
CA ARG A 477 -50.57 7.20 9.14
C ARG A 477 -51.99 7.02 9.66
N PRO A 478 -52.95 6.77 8.75
CA PRO A 478 -54.35 6.58 9.12
C PRO A 478 -54.66 5.16 9.63
N GLN A 479 -53.81 4.18 9.31
CA GLN A 479 -54.00 2.77 9.69
C GLN A 479 -52.64 2.04 9.73
N ASN A 480 -52.60 0.90 10.42
CA ASN A 480 -51.47 -0.02 10.42
C ASN A 480 -51.24 -0.57 8.99
N LEU A 481 -50.03 -0.39 8.47
CA LEU A 481 -49.64 -0.84 7.12
C LEU A 481 -48.91 -2.19 7.14
N GLY A 482 -48.43 -2.62 8.30
CA GLY A 482 -47.49 -3.72 8.45
C GLY A 482 -46.04 -3.29 8.24
N MET A 483 -45.11 -4.10 8.74
CA MET A 483 -43.67 -3.80 8.83
C MET A 483 -43.03 -3.34 7.51
N LEU A 484 -43.26 -4.06 6.40
CA LEU A 484 -42.56 -3.77 5.14
C LEU A 484 -43.10 -2.52 4.44
N ARG A 485 -44.42 -2.32 4.41
CA ARG A 485 -45.03 -1.10 3.87
C ARG A 485 -44.71 0.11 4.75
N ASN A 486 -44.61 -0.09 6.06
CA ASN A 486 -44.09 0.91 6.98
C ASN A 486 -42.66 1.32 6.62
N MET A 487 -41.78 0.33 6.46
CA MET A 487 -40.39 0.55 6.07
C MET A 487 -40.27 1.25 4.71
N GLN A 488 -41.08 0.85 3.73
CA GLN A 488 -41.11 1.45 2.39
C GLN A 488 -41.48 2.94 2.44
N ASP A 489 -42.51 3.30 3.20
CA ASP A 489 -42.91 4.69 3.38
C ASP A 489 -41.80 5.51 4.08
N CYS A 490 -41.11 4.93 5.07
CA CYS A 490 -39.95 5.59 5.69
C CYS A 490 -38.77 5.76 4.71
N LEU A 491 -38.49 4.75 3.90
CA LEU A 491 -37.46 4.81 2.86
C LEU A 491 -37.75 5.95 1.87
N SER A 492 -39.03 6.16 1.51
CA SER A 492 -39.43 7.26 0.61
C SER A 492 -39.13 8.67 1.16
N ALA A 493 -39.00 8.81 2.48
CA ALA A 493 -38.68 10.05 3.16
C ALA A 493 -37.17 10.23 3.46
N CYS A 494 -36.35 9.22 3.16
CA CYS A 494 -34.91 9.28 3.39
C CYS A 494 -34.21 10.19 2.37
N THR A 495 -33.36 11.09 2.87
CA THR A 495 -32.59 12.05 2.07
C THR A 495 -31.09 11.78 2.07
N GLY A 496 -30.62 10.89 2.95
CA GLY A 496 -29.22 10.50 3.06
C GLY A 496 -28.71 9.75 1.84
N ARG A 497 -27.41 9.90 1.56
CA ARG A 497 -26.69 9.04 0.60
C ARG A 497 -26.53 7.62 1.13
N TYR A 498 -26.50 7.48 2.46
CA TYR A 498 -26.49 6.21 3.16
C TYR A 498 -27.76 6.05 3.99
N VAL A 499 -28.17 4.81 4.19
CA VAL A 499 -29.34 4.45 5.00
C VAL A 499 -28.95 3.40 6.03
N ALA A 500 -29.37 3.60 7.27
CA ALA A 500 -29.25 2.64 8.35
C ALA A 500 -30.63 2.32 8.89
N PHE A 501 -30.77 1.18 9.57
CA PHE A 501 -31.98 0.81 10.28
C PHE A 501 -31.66 0.62 11.76
N CYS A 502 -32.63 0.94 12.62
CA CYS A 502 -32.63 0.52 14.01
C CYS A 502 -34.08 0.23 14.40
N GLU A 503 -34.42 -1.04 14.55
CA GLU A 503 -35.76 -1.46 14.96
C GLU A 503 -36.06 -0.96 16.38
N ALA A 504 -37.33 -0.67 16.69
CA ALA A 504 -37.69 0.01 17.93
C ALA A 504 -37.38 -0.79 19.21
N ASP A 505 -37.28 -2.12 19.12
CA ASP A 505 -36.88 -3.01 20.21
C ASP A 505 -35.36 -3.31 20.28
N ASP A 506 -34.59 -2.79 19.33
CA ASP A 506 -33.13 -2.91 19.27
C ASP A 506 -32.43 -1.61 19.68
N TYR A 507 -31.09 -1.65 19.71
CA TYR A 507 -30.27 -0.48 19.96
C TYR A 507 -28.82 -0.69 19.50
N TRP A 508 -28.12 0.41 19.29
CA TRP A 508 -26.70 0.39 18.95
C TRP A 508 -25.83 0.50 20.22
N LEU A 509 -24.76 -0.30 20.28
CA LEU A 509 -23.83 -0.33 21.41
C LEU A 509 -22.79 0.78 21.33
N SER A 510 -22.34 1.07 20.11
CA SER A 510 -21.27 2.01 19.84
C SER A 510 -21.84 3.31 19.30
N ASP A 511 -21.37 4.44 19.84
CA ASP A 511 -21.64 5.78 19.30
C ASP A 511 -20.88 6.04 17.98
N ARG A 512 -20.03 5.11 17.54
CA ARG A 512 -19.24 5.20 16.29
C ARG A 512 -19.73 4.26 15.19
N LYS A 513 -20.84 3.54 15.40
CA LYS A 513 -21.36 2.54 14.43
C LYS A 513 -21.48 3.12 13.02
N ILE A 514 -22.15 4.26 12.89
CA ILE A 514 -22.35 4.91 11.58
C ILE A 514 -21.01 5.29 10.96
N ALA A 515 -20.10 5.91 11.71
CA ALA A 515 -18.79 6.33 11.18
C ALA A 515 -17.98 5.13 10.65
N MET A 516 -17.96 4.02 11.38
CA MET A 516 -17.21 2.81 11.00
C MET A 516 -17.78 2.14 9.74
N GLN A 517 -19.11 1.97 9.68
CA GLN A 517 -19.76 1.37 8.51
C GLN A 517 -19.72 2.29 7.28
N MET A 518 -19.87 3.59 7.50
CA MET A 518 -19.72 4.58 6.44
C MET A 518 -18.31 4.56 5.87
N ARG A 519 -17.26 4.52 6.69
CA ARG A 519 -15.88 4.39 6.23
C ARG A 519 -15.69 3.17 5.33
N MET A 520 -16.28 2.04 5.70
CA MET A 520 -16.20 0.80 4.92
C MET A 520 -16.82 0.98 3.52
N LEU A 521 -18.06 1.47 3.44
CA LEU A 521 -18.69 1.72 2.14
C LEU A 521 -17.98 2.83 1.37
N ARG A 522 -17.63 3.93 2.02
CA ARG A 522 -16.99 5.09 1.36
C ARG A 522 -15.67 4.68 0.69
N ASN A 523 -14.85 3.88 1.35
CA ASN A 523 -13.54 3.45 0.85
C ASN A 523 -13.62 2.35 -0.24
N ASP A 524 -14.73 1.62 -0.34
CA ASP A 524 -14.98 0.68 -1.44
C ASP A 524 -16.33 0.99 -2.12
N ARG A 525 -16.26 1.73 -3.23
CA ARG A 525 -17.44 2.14 -4.01
C ARG A 525 -18.22 0.96 -4.61
N SER A 526 -17.62 -0.22 -4.71
CA SER A 526 -18.31 -1.42 -5.20
C SER A 526 -19.20 -2.09 -4.14
N LEU A 527 -19.05 -1.71 -2.86
CA LEU A 527 -19.93 -2.17 -1.80
C LEU A 527 -21.23 -1.36 -1.79
N ASP A 528 -22.35 -2.08 -1.76
CA ASP A 528 -23.69 -1.52 -1.63
C ASP A 528 -24.24 -1.60 -0.21
N MET A 529 -23.69 -2.51 0.60
CA MET A 529 -24.11 -2.71 1.98
C MET A 529 -22.95 -3.26 2.82
N CYS A 530 -22.95 -2.89 4.10
CA CYS A 530 -22.20 -3.63 5.10
C CYS A 530 -23.04 -3.89 6.35
N PHE A 531 -22.62 -4.85 7.16
CA PHE A 531 -23.27 -5.18 8.43
C PHE A 531 -22.22 -5.51 9.48
N ASN A 532 -22.53 -5.26 10.76
CA ASN A 532 -21.59 -5.48 11.86
C ASN A 532 -21.89 -6.75 12.65
N TRP A 533 -20.98 -7.14 13.54
CA TRP A 533 -21.22 -8.24 14.47
C TRP A 533 -22.26 -7.83 15.51
N VAL A 534 -23.25 -8.71 15.74
CA VAL A 534 -24.39 -8.44 16.61
C VAL A 534 -24.26 -9.14 17.95
N LEU A 535 -24.66 -8.45 19.02
CA LEU A 535 -24.90 -9.04 20.33
C LEU A 535 -26.38 -9.41 20.47
N LEU A 536 -26.68 -10.70 20.68
CA LEU A 536 -28.02 -11.21 20.89
C LEU A 536 -28.41 -11.02 22.36
N HIS A 537 -29.45 -10.23 22.62
CA HIS A 537 -30.01 -10.04 23.96
C HIS A 537 -31.27 -10.89 24.11
N TYR A 538 -31.32 -11.73 25.14
CA TYR A 538 -32.46 -12.59 25.45
C TYR A 538 -33.17 -12.09 26.70
N PRO A 539 -34.26 -11.31 26.60
CA PRO A 539 -34.91 -10.69 27.76
C PRO A 539 -35.42 -11.70 28.79
N ALA A 540 -35.83 -12.90 28.34
CA ALA A 540 -36.34 -13.95 29.21
C ALA A 540 -35.29 -14.46 30.22
N THR A 541 -34.00 -14.41 29.88
CA THR A 541 -32.88 -14.87 30.71
C THR A 541 -31.97 -13.72 31.15
N GLY A 542 -32.10 -12.53 30.56
CA GLY A 542 -31.19 -11.40 30.72
C GLY A 542 -29.81 -11.62 30.10
N SER A 543 -29.63 -12.67 29.28
CA SER A 543 -28.31 -13.03 28.74
C SER A 543 -27.98 -12.27 27.46
N TYR A 544 -26.69 -11.97 27.29
CA TYR A 544 -26.11 -11.39 26.08
C TYR A 544 -25.10 -12.36 25.48
N LEU A 545 -25.30 -12.74 24.22
CA LEU A 545 -24.42 -13.68 23.51
C LEU A 545 -24.04 -13.10 22.15
N PRO A 546 -22.76 -13.10 21.75
CA PRO A 546 -22.41 -12.69 20.40
C PRO A 546 -23.00 -13.68 19.39
N HIS A 547 -23.38 -13.19 18.20
CA HIS A 547 -23.86 -14.05 17.13
C HIS A 547 -22.73 -15.00 16.68
N ASP A 548 -22.87 -16.30 16.96
CA ASP A 548 -21.78 -17.27 16.81
C ASP A 548 -21.28 -17.37 15.37
N GLU A 549 -22.19 -17.43 14.40
CA GLU A 549 -21.83 -17.60 12.99
C GLU A 549 -21.06 -16.39 12.42
N GLN A 550 -21.55 -15.17 12.67
CA GLN A 550 -20.83 -13.92 12.33
C GLN A 550 -19.42 -13.90 12.93
N GLY A 551 -19.25 -14.42 14.16
CA GLY A 551 -17.97 -14.50 14.84
C GLY A 551 -16.91 -15.37 14.12
N ARG A 552 -17.31 -16.18 13.13
CA ARG A 552 -16.42 -17.03 12.33
C ARG A 552 -15.80 -16.31 11.14
N TYR A 553 -16.33 -15.16 10.75
CA TYR A 553 -15.87 -14.40 9.59
C TYR A 553 -14.92 -13.26 9.99
N PRO A 554 -13.86 -12.99 9.22
CA PRO A 554 -13.08 -11.77 9.38
C PRO A 554 -13.83 -10.55 8.82
N THR A 555 -13.42 -9.34 9.21
CA THR A 555 -13.86 -8.12 8.52
C THR A 555 -13.48 -8.19 7.04
N GLY A 556 -14.43 -7.95 6.13
CA GLY A 556 -14.19 -8.04 4.70
C GLY A 556 -15.45 -8.35 3.91
N THR A 557 -15.30 -8.58 2.60
CA THR A 557 -16.44 -8.88 1.72
C THR A 557 -17.03 -10.25 2.01
N ILE A 558 -18.36 -10.34 1.98
CA ILE A 558 -19.11 -11.59 2.08
C ILE A 558 -19.68 -11.91 0.70
N SER A 559 -19.52 -13.16 0.25
CA SER A 559 -20.07 -13.60 -1.04
C SER A 559 -21.57 -13.87 -0.95
N PHE A 560 -22.24 -13.78 -2.09
CA PHE A 560 -23.67 -14.02 -2.16
C PHE A 560 -24.04 -15.44 -1.67
N PRO A 561 -23.35 -16.55 -2.07
CA PRO A 561 -23.65 -17.89 -1.58
C PRO A 561 -23.57 -18.06 -0.07
N VAL A 562 -22.67 -17.34 0.61
CA VAL A 562 -22.62 -17.38 2.08
C VAL A 562 -23.92 -16.83 2.65
N LEU A 563 -24.35 -15.66 2.16
CA LEU A 563 -25.61 -15.07 2.58
C LEU A 563 -26.80 -15.90 2.10
N ALA A 564 -26.78 -16.52 0.92
CA ALA A 564 -27.90 -17.29 0.37
C ALA A 564 -28.16 -18.62 1.09
N ASN A 565 -27.16 -19.16 1.76
CA ASN A 565 -27.29 -20.39 2.53
C ASN A 565 -27.54 -20.16 4.03
N SER A 566 -27.31 -18.95 4.53
CA SER A 566 -27.53 -18.62 5.94
C SER A 566 -27.92 -17.15 6.12
N PRO A 567 -28.91 -16.83 6.99
CA PRO A 567 -29.27 -15.46 7.36
C PRO A 567 -28.21 -14.78 8.24
N LEU A 568 -26.98 -14.69 7.73
CA LEU A 568 -25.79 -14.21 8.43
C LEU A 568 -25.90 -12.76 8.90
N THR A 569 -26.74 -11.94 8.25
CA THR A 569 -26.96 -10.53 8.63
C THR A 569 -27.72 -10.36 9.94
N ALA A 570 -28.30 -11.42 10.51
CA ALA A 570 -29.11 -11.41 11.72
C ALA A 570 -30.41 -10.58 11.65
N ASN A 571 -30.31 -9.24 11.53
CA ASN A 571 -31.45 -8.34 11.40
C ASN A 571 -31.07 -6.97 10.78
N PHE A 572 -32.07 -6.13 10.49
CA PHE A 572 -31.86 -4.81 9.90
C PHE A 572 -31.00 -3.88 10.77
N SER A 573 -31.11 -3.95 12.10
CA SER A 573 -30.47 -3.00 13.02
C SER A 573 -28.94 -2.98 12.94
N CYS A 574 -28.32 -4.04 12.42
CA CYS A 574 -26.88 -4.11 12.20
C CYS A 574 -26.44 -3.62 10.80
N CYS A 575 -27.38 -3.45 9.87
CA CYS A 575 -27.10 -3.22 8.47
C CYS A 575 -26.96 -1.72 8.13
N PHE A 576 -26.13 -1.42 7.13
CA PHE A 576 -25.87 -0.07 6.63
C PHE A 576 -25.71 -0.12 5.11
N TYR A 577 -26.46 0.70 4.38
CA TYR A 577 -26.64 0.60 2.94
C TYR A 577 -26.28 1.90 2.24
N ARG A 578 -25.90 1.80 0.97
CA ARG A 578 -26.07 2.91 0.04
C ARG A 578 -27.57 3.11 -0.23
N ALA A 579 -28.03 4.34 -0.22
CA ALA A 579 -29.44 4.65 -0.49
C ALA A 579 -29.87 4.16 -1.89
N GLU A 580 -28.98 4.24 -2.88
CA GLU A 580 -29.24 3.75 -4.24
C GLU A 580 -29.50 2.23 -4.27
N ALA A 581 -28.77 1.45 -3.46
CA ALA A 581 -28.98 0.01 -3.39
C ALA A 581 -30.40 -0.35 -2.95
N LEU A 582 -30.93 0.39 -1.97
CA LEU A 582 -32.30 0.20 -1.48
C LEU A 582 -33.36 0.66 -2.48
N ARG A 583 -33.09 1.70 -3.29
CA ARG A 583 -34.02 2.15 -4.34
C ARG A 583 -34.21 1.13 -5.46
N ARG A 584 -33.26 0.21 -5.64
CA ARG A 584 -33.37 -0.87 -6.64
C ARG A 584 -34.29 -1.99 -6.17
N VAL A 585 -34.56 -2.11 -4.86
CA VAL A 585 -35.45 -3.14 -4.31
C VAL A 585 -36.85 -3.00 -4.95
N PRO A 586 -37.35 -4.01 -5.68
CA PRO A 586 -38.61 -3.92 -6.40
C PRO A 586 -39.82 -3.86 -5.48
N GLU A 587 -40.89 -3.23 -5.95
CA GLU A 587 -42.16 -3.08 -5.24
C GLU A 587 -42.69 -4.41 -4.67
N ALA A 588 -42.56 -5.49 -5.45
CA ALA A 588 -43.00 -6.84 -5.09
C ALA A 588 -42.44 -7.35 -3.76
N TYR A 589 -41.24 -6.91 -3.35
CA TYR A 589 -40.69 -7.23 -2.04
C TYR A 589 -41.57 -6.66 -0.91
N TYR A 590 -42.01 -5.41 -1.04
CA TYR A 590 -42.81 -4.72 -0.02
C TYR A 590 -44.26 -5.17 0.02
N GLU A 591 -44.75 -5.82 -1.04
CA GLU A 591 -46.09 -6.43 -1.08
C GLU A 591 -46.12 -7.84 -0.47
N ASN A 592 -44.96 -8.49 -0.38
CA ASN A 592 -44.86 -9.84 0.14
C ASN A 592 -44.87 -9.86 1.67
N ALA A 593 -45.98 -10.31 2.26
CA ALA A 593 -46.13 -10.42 3.72
C ALA A 593 -45.17 -11.40 4.41
N SER A 594 -44.54 -12.33 3.68
CA SER A 594 -43.50 -13.21 4.24
C SER A 594 -42.09 -12.67 4.09
N ALA A 595 -41.89 -11.57 3.36
CA ALA A 595 -40.56 -11.04 3.13
C ALA A 595 -39.93 -10.51 4.44
N ALA A 596 -38.64 -10.75 4.59
CA ALA A 596 -37.84 -10.43 5.77
C ALA A 596 -36.55 -9.73 5.37
N ASP A 597 -35.81 -9.25 6.37
CA ASP A 597 -34.51 -8.60 6.22
C ASP A 597 -33.54 -9.37 5.34
N TRP A 598 -33.51 -10.69 5.52
CA TRP A 598 -32.64 -11.55 4.76
C TRP A 598 -32.91 -11.49 3.25
N LEU A 599 -34.18 -11.44 2.83
CA LEU A 599 -34.55 -11.35 1.40
C LEU A 599 -34.10 -10.02 0.78
N MET A 600 -34.21 -8.91 1.52
CA MET A 600 -33.68 -7.62 1.05
C MET A 600 -32.16 -7.66 0.92
N ASN A 601 -31.48 -8.27 1.89
CA ASN A 601 -30.02 -8.37 1.90
C ASN A 601 -29.51 -9.26 0.78
N LEU A 602 -30.22 -10.35 0.46
CA LEU A 602 -29.94 -11.16 -0.72
C LEU A 602 -30.08 -10.34 -2.00
N TYR A 603 -31.13 -9.52 -2.12
CA TYR A 603 -31.31 -8.69 -3.31
C TYR A 603 -30.17 -7.67 -3.46
N VAL A 604 -29.78 -7.02 -2.36
CA VAL A 604 -28.66 -6.08 -2.36
C VAL A 604 -27.36 -6.79 -2.71
N ALA A 605 -27.13 -8.00 -2.21
CA ALA A 605 -25.97 -8.83 -2.52
C ALA A 605 -25.97 -9.41 -3.95
N ASP A 606 -27.14 -9.57 -4.58
CA ASP A 606 -27.25 -10.00 -5.98
C ASP A 606 -26.86 -8.87 -6.95
N LYS A 607 -27.17 -7.63 -6.60
CA LYS A 607 -26.92 -6.44 -7.44
C LYS A 607 -25.66 -5.67 -7.07
N GLY A 608 -24.98 -6.07 -6.00
CA GLY A 608 -23.91 -5.31 -5.38
C GLY A 608 -23.07 -6.16 -4.45
N ARG A 609 -21.89 -5.67 -4.07
CA ARG A 609 -21.06 -6.39 -3.08
C ARG A 609 -21.48 -6.00 -1.68
N ILE A 610 -21.37 -6.96 -0.76
CA ILE A 610 -21.63 -6.73 0.66
C ILE A 610 -20.39 -7.03 1.48
N ALA A 611 -20.33 -6.45 2.69
CA ALA A 611 -19.21 -6.69 3.58
C ALA A 611 -19.61 -6.80 5.05
N PHE A 612 -18.86 -7.60 5.78
CA PHE A 612 -18.98 -7.78 7.21
C PHE A 612 -17.91 -6.96 7.94
N LEU A 613 -18.31 -6.28 9.00
CA LEU A 613 -17.44 -5.58 9.94
C LEU A 613 -17.46 -6.34 11.27
N ARG A 614 -16.35 -7.02 11.60
CA ARG A 614 -16.22 -7.87 12.80
C ARG A 614 -16.03 -7.06 14.07
N GLU A 615 -17.02 -6.21 14.37
CA GLU A 615 -17.07 -5.32 15.51
C GLU A 615 -18.47 -5.41 16.14
N LEU A 616 -18.54 -5.55 17.45
CA LEU A 616 -19.82 -5.59 18.18
C LEU A 616 -20.39 -4.19 18.31
N LEU A 617 -21.23 -3.77 17.35
CA LEU A 617 -21.74 -2.40 17.27
C LEU A 617 -23.25 -2.28 17.53
N SER A 618 -24.00 -3.38 17.53
CA SER A 618 -25.46 -3.37 17.72
C SER A 618 -25.94 -4.56 18.55
N VAL A 619 -27.11 -4.37 19.19
CA VAL A 619 -27.84 -5.41 19.90
C VAL A 619 -29.10 -5.76 19.14
N TYR A 620 -29.31 -7.07 18.96
CA TYR A 620 -30.57 -7.62 18.48
C TYR A 620 -31.31 -8.26 19.66
N THR A 621 -32.51 -7.76 19.96
CA THR A 621 -33.36 -8.26 21.04
C THR A 621 -34.16 -9.47 20.57
N VAL A 622 -33.81 -10.64 21.09
CA VAL A 622 -34.44 -11.93 20.76
C VAL A 622 -35.67 -12.16 21.65
N GLN A 623 -36.86 -11.91 21.11
CA GLN A 623 -38.12 -12.18 21.81
C GLN A 623 -38.52 -13.67 21.76
N ALA A 624 -39.12 -14.18 22.84
CA ALA A 624 -39.53 -15.59 22.95
C ALA A 624 -40.61 -16.01 21.94
N LYS A 625 -41.42 -15.05 21.45
CA LYS A 625 -42.39 -15.24 20.36
C LYS A 625 -41.94 -14.55 19.07
N GLY A 626 -40.63 -14.30 18.92
CA GLY A 626 -40.06 -13.66 17.76
C GLY A 626 -40.36 -14.44 16.48
N GLN A 627 -40.55 -13.73 15.38
CA GLN A 627 -40.95 -14.35 14.11
C GLN A 627 -39.94 -15.38 13.60
N TRP A 628 -38.64 -15.24 13.93
CA TRP A 628 -37.56 -16.13 13.52
C TRP A 628 -36.89 -16.87 14.69
N SER A 629 -36.47 -16.11 15.70
CA SER A 629 -35.60 -16.58 16.78
C SER A 629 -36.26 -17.58 17.73
N GLY A 630 -37.59 -17.57 17.84
CA GLY A 630 -38.37 -18.54 18.62
C GLY A 630 -38.62 -19.89 17.93
N LEU A 631 -38.12 -20.10 16.71
CA LEU A 631 -38.39 -21.30 15.92
C LEU A 631 -37.38 -22.44 16.17
N PRO A 632 -37.84 -23.70 16.15
CA PRO A 632 -36.99 -24.88 16.02
C PRO A 632 -36.12 -24.86 14.76
N GLU A 633 -34.97 -25.55 14.81
CA GLU A 633 -33.95 -25.53 13.76
C GLU A 633 -34.43 -26.14 12.43
N ASP A 634 -35.25 -27.19 12.48
CA ASP A 634 -35.89 -27.79 11.31
C ASP A 634 -36.85 -26.81 10.61
N ILE A 635 -37.59 -26.01 11.38
CA ILE A 635 -38.46 -24.95 10.84
C ILE A 635 -37.64 -23.81 10.23
N LYS A 636 -36.53 -23.42 10.87
CA LYS A 636 -35.61 -22.42 10.30
C LYS A 636 -35.07 -22.87 8.96
N ASN A 637 -34.58 -24.10 8.87
CA ASN A 637 -34.11 -24.69 7.61
C ASN A 637 -35.21 -24.74 6.54
N ALA A 638 -36.43 -25.12 6.91
CA ALA A 638 -37.57 -25.10 6.00
C ALA A 638 -37.89 -23.68 5.49
N ARG A 639 -37.79 -22.66 6.36
CA ARG A 639 -37.96 -21.26 5.96
C ARG A 639 -36.82 -20.73 5.11
N ILE A 640 -35.58 -21.14 5.36
CA ILE A 640 -34.44 -20.83 4.49
C ILE A 640 -34.75 -21.27 3.05
N ALA A 641 -35.18 -22.53 2.89
CA ALA A 641 -35.57 -23.06 1.59
C ALA A 641 -36.79 -22.34 0.98
N GLN A 642 -37.76 -21.94 1.81
CA GLN A 642 -38.91 -21.15 1.36
C GLN A 642 -38.46 -19.77 0.85
N TYR A 643 -37.62 -19.05 1.59
CA TYR A 643 -37.11 -17.75 1.20
C TYR A 643 -36.24 -17.83 -0.05
N GLN A 644 -35.42 -18.86 -0.23
CA GLN A 644 -34.71 -19.11 -1.48
C GLN A 644 -35.69 -19.22 -2.68
N LYS A 645 -36.80 -19.95 -2.49
CA LYS A 645 -37.85 -20.05 -3.51
C LYS A 645 -38.57 -18.73 -3.76
N GLU A 646 -38.88 -17.98 -2.71
CA GLU A 646 -39.50 -16.65 -2.82
C GLU A 646 -38.56 -15.66 -3.51
N PHE A 647 -37.26 -15.70 -3.17
CA PHE A 647 -36.24 -14.91 -3.84
C PHE A 647 -36.24 -15.19 -5.34
N ALA A 648 -36.20 -16.46 -5.75
CA ALA A 648 -36.27 -16.84 -7.16
C ALA A 648 -37.54 -16.33 -7.84
N GLY A 649 -38.69 -16.41 -7.15
CA GLY A 649 -39.97 -15.93 -7.67
C GLY A 649 -40.06 -14.40 -7.81
N ILE A 650 -39.41 -13.64 -6.92
CA ILE A 650 -39.47 -12.17 -6.91
C ILE A 650 -38.36 -11.57 -7.78
N PHE A 651 -37.16 -12.16 -7.78
CA PHE A 651 -35.93 -11.55 -8.32
C PHE A 651 -35.26 -12.35 -9.44
N GLY A 652 -35.73 -13.56 -9.75
CA GLY A 652 -35.24 -14.43 -10.83
C GLY A 652 -34.35 -15.58 -10.36
N GLU A 653 -34.22 -16.61 -11.21
CA GLU A 653 -33.41 -17.81 -10.98
C GLU A 653 -31.92 -17.61 -11.35
N GLY A 654 -31.05 -18.53 -10.91
CA GLY A 654 -29.66 -18.63 -11.37
C GLY A 654 -28.62 -18.01 -10.45
N ARG A 655 -28.93 -17.82 -9.15
CA ARG A 655 -28.10 -17.00 -8.24
C ARG A 655 -27.18 -17.80 -7.32
N GLY A 656 -27.25 -19.13 -7.34
CA GLY A 656 -26.24 -19.98 -6.68
C GLY A 656 -26.67 -20.59 -5.34
N PHE A 657 -27.97 -20.55 -5.02
CA PHE A 657 -28.57 -21.43 -4.01
C PHE A 657 -29.29 -22.63 -4.65
N GLU A 658 -29.60 -22.56 -5.94
CA GLU A 658 -30.12 -23.70 -6.67
C GLU A 658 -28.96 -24.65 -7.06
N LYS A 659 -29.18 -25.96 -6.97
CA LYS A 659 -28.21 -26.96 -7.44
C LYS A 659 -28.16 -26.95 -8.97
N TYR A 660 -27.27 -26.16 -9.55
CA TYR A 660 -26.99 -26.18 -10.98
C TYR A 660 -25.82 -27.14 -11.30
N GLU A 661 -26.01 -27.95 -12.33
CA GLU A 661 -24.93 -28.67 -13.01
C GLU A 661 -24.76 -28.00 -14.39
N VAL A 662 -23.66 -27.28 -14.60
CA VAL A 662 -23.34 -26.69 -15.92
C VAL A 662 -22.53 -27.70 -16.72
N GLY A 663 -23.01 -28.04 -17.92
CA GLY A 663 -22.25 -28.82 -18.90
C GLY A 663 -21.48 -27.90 -19.84
N CYS A 664 -20.22 -28.23 -20.12
CA CYS A 664 -19.36 -27.50 -21.04
C CYS A 664 -19.08 -28.35 -22.29
N THR A 665 -19.25 -27.74 -23.47
CA THR A 665 -18.74 -28.29 -24.73
C THR A 665 -17.52 -27.47 -25.13
N VAL A 666 -16.38 -28.13 -25.32
CA VAL A 666 -15.12 -27.50 -25.77
C VAL A 666 -14.85 -27.93 -27.21
N ALA A 667 -14.74 -26.98 -28.13
CA ALA A 667 -14.32 -27.22 -29.50
C ALA A 667 -12.94 -26.62 -29.76
N GLU A 668 -12.01 -27.41 -30.27
CA GLU A 668 -10.72 -26.92 -30.76
C GLU A 668 -10.96 -26.06 -32.02
N LEU A 669 -10.41 -24.86 -32.04
CA LEU A 669 -10.46 -23.97 -33.20
C LEU A 669 -9.27 -24.30 -34.11
N ASP A 670 -9.47 -24.27 -35.44
CA ASP A 670 -8.43 -24.55 -36.44
C ASP A 670 -7.29 -23.51 -36.37
N GLY A 671 -6.32 -23.76 -35.49
CA GLY A 671 -5.10 -22.99 -35.31
C GLY A 671 -4.04 -23.87 -34.65
N GLU A 672 -3.01 -24.27 -35.39
CA GLU A 672 -1.87 -24.94 -34.76
C GLU A 672 -1.19 -23.95 -33.81
N LEU A 673 -1.17 -24.27 -32.52
CA LEU A 673 -0.38 -23.53 -31.55
C LEU A 673 1.09 -23.62 -31.97
N PRO A 674 1.82 -22.49 -32.14
CA PRO A 674 3.22 -22.51 -32.53
C PRO A 674 4.06 -23.39 -31.57
N ASP A 675 5.19 -23.94 -32.03
CA ASP A 675 6.11 -24.72 -31.18
C ASP A 675 6.54 -23.95 -29.90
N SER A 676 6.50 -22.61 -29.92
CA SER A 676 6.71 -21.74 -28.77
C SER A 676 5.61 -21.82 -27.70
N PHE A 677 4.56 -22.61 -27.88
CA PHE A 677 3.38 -22.74 -27.02
C PHE A 677 3.08 -24.19 -26.60
N ALA A 678 4.04 -25.10 -26.80
CA ALA A 678 3.79 -26.52 -27.01
C ALA A 678 2.86 -27.27 -26.03
N ARG A 679 2.42 -26.70 -24.89
CA ARG A 679 1.34 -27.28 -24.06
C ARG A 679 0.45 -26.21 -23.41
N ALA A 680 -0.86 -26.32 -23.63
CA ALA A 680 -1.90 -25.59 -22.91
C ALA A 680 -3.00 -26.57 -22.48
N ASN A 681 -3.63 -26.32 -21.32
CA ASN A 681 -4.71 -27.17 -20.81
C ASN A 681 -5.68 -26.36 -19.93
N LEU A 682 -6.97 -26.65 -20.05
CA LEU A 682 -7.98 -26.23 -19.08
C LEU A 682 -8.03 -27.23 -17.93
N GLU A 683 -7.91 -26.71 -16.70
CA GLU A 683 -8.06 -27.50 -15.47
C GLU A 683 -9.54 -27.73 -15.11
N ALA A 684 -10.46 -26.97 -15.71
CA ALA A 684 -11.90 -27.10 -15.52
C ALA A 684 -12.70 -26.86 -16.81
N PRO A 685 -13.87 -27.49 -16.93
CA PRO A 685 -14.03 -28.90 -17.26
C PRO A 685 -13.71 -29.19 -18.74
N GLN A 686 -12.99 -30.30 -18.98
CA GLN A 686 -12.89 -30.91 -20.30
C GLN A 686 -14.27 -31.45 -20.74
N ASP A 687 -14.41 -31.76 -22.04
CA ASP A 687 -15.68 -32.14 -22.67
C ASP A 687 -16.54 -33.06 -21.77
N ARG A 688 -17.79 -32.64 -21.50
CA ARG A 688 -18.80 -33.39 -20.70
C ARG A 688 -18.51 -33.58 -19.20
N VAL A 689 -17.75 -32.68 -18.55
CA VAL A 689 -17.58 -32.66 -17.08
C VAL A 689 -18.30 -31.46 -16.45
N TRP A 690 -18.80 -31.62 -15.22
CA TRP A 690 -19.72 -30.71 -14.51
C TRP A 690 -18.96 -29.65 -13.69
N ALA A 691 -19.40 -28.38 -13.76
CA ALA A 691 -18.90 -27.28 -12.91
C ALA A 691 -19.99 -26.71 -11.98
N GLU A 692 -19.58 -26.22 -10.81
CA GLU A 692 -20.41 -25.46 -9.87
C GLU A 692 -20.43 -23.97 -10.23
N ILE A 693 -21.60 -23.32 -10.12
CA ILE A 693 -21.75 -21.87 -10.27
C ILE A 693 -21.49 -21.20 -8.92
N GLN A 694 -20.62 -20.20 -8.88
CA GLN A 694 -20.35 -19.39 -7.69
C GLN A 694 -20.66 -17.93 -7.99
N ASP A 695 -21.55 -17.29 -7.22
CA ASP A 695 -21.91 -15.87 -7.40
C ASP A 695 -22.44 -15.54 -8.83
N GLY A 696 -23.17 -16.46 -9.47
CA GLY A 696 -23.60 -16.30 -10.86
C GLY A 696 -22.44 -16.28 -11.86
N GLN A 697 -21.26 -16.76 -11.47
CA GLN A 697 -20.07 -16.86 -12.29
C GLN A 697 -19.66 -18.33 -12.48
N VAL A 698 -19.07 -18.62 -13.64
CA VAL A 698 -18.32 -19.85 -13.91
C VAL A 698 -16.84 -19.51 -13.86
N VAL A 699 -16.08 -20.25 -13.05
CA VAL A 699 -14.63 -20.10 -12.96
C VAL A 699 -13.98 -21.04 -13.99
N LEU A 700 -13.25 -20.46 -14.95
CA LEU A 700 -12.36 -21.23 -15.82
C LEU A 700 -10.93 -21.00 -15.39
N ALA A 701 -10.21 -22.11 -15.22
CA ALA A 701 -8.80 -22.09 -14.86
C ALA A 701 -8.05 -23.08 -15.75
N GLY A 702 -6.78 -22.80 -15.96
CA GLY A 702 -5.94 -23.62 -16.81
C GLY A 702 -4.51 -23.11 -16.79
N TRP A 703 -3.71 -23.66 -17.69
CA TRP A 703 -2.32 -23.29 -17.84
C TRP A 703 -1.93 -23.26 -19.32
N VAL A 704 -0.97 -22.38 -19.62
CA VAL A 704 -0.31 -22.27 -20.92
C VAL A 704 1.18 -22.15 -20.63
N VAL A 705 2.01 -22.96 -21.29
CA VAL A 705 3.46 -22.87 -21.17
C VAL A 705 4.03 -22.36 -22.49
N SER A 706 4.77 -21.25 -22.42
CA SER A 706 5.56 -20.78 -23.56
C SER A 706 6.98 -21.36 -23.52
N ALA A 707 7.46 -21.85 -24.66
CA ALA A 707 8.86 -22.25 -24.82
C ALA A 707 9.78 -21.05 -25.12
N SER A 708 9.23 -19.86 -25.39
CA SER A 708 9.97 -18.59 -25.43
C SER A 708 9.83 -17.87 -24.09
N ARG A 709 10.79 -17.00 -23.72
CA ARG A 709 10.76 -16.20 -22.47
C ARG A 709 9.71 -15.08 -22.49
N ALA A 710 8.73 -15.16 -23.39
CA ALA A 710 7.78 -14.09 -23.65
C ALA A 710 6.55 -14.17 -22.73
N LYS A 711 5.96 -13.01 -22.42
CA LYS A 711 4.72 -12.93 -21.63
C LYS A 711 3.53 -13.33 -22.49
N ALA A 712 2.72 -14.27 -22.00
CA ALA A 712 1.47 -14.66 -22.62
C ALA A 712 0.28 -13.88 -22.04
N THR A 713 -0.67 -13.53 -22.89
CA THR A 713 -1.96 -12.93 -22.52
C THR A 713 -3.07 -13.80 -23.11
N LEU A 714 -4.02 -14.21 -22.26
CA LEU A 714 -5.24 -14.83 -22.72
C LEU A 714 -6.19 -13.74 -23.24
N VAL A 715 -6.71 -13.91 -24.44
CA VAL A 715 -7.71 -13.03 -25.04
C VAL A 715 -9.02 -13.79 -25.04
N VAL A 716 -9.95 -13.38 -24.20
CA VAL A 716 -11.26 -14.02 -24.00
C VAL A 716 -12.31 -13.12 -24.61
N GLU A 717 -12.99 -13.61 -25.64
CA GLU A 717 -14.12 -12.92 -26.26
C GLU A 717 -15.43 -13.56 -25.80
N VAL A 718 -16.32 -12.72 -25.28
CA VAL A 718 -17.62 -13.10 -24.73
C VAL A 718 -18.67 -12.22 -25.41
N ASP A 719 -19.52 -12.81 -26.26
CA ASP A 719 -20.55 -12.08 -27.03
C ASP A 719 -20.04 -10.80 -27.73
N GLY A 720 -18.80 -10.82 -28.23
CA GLY A 720 -18.15 -9.69 -28.92
C GLY A 720 -17.42 -8.69 -28.02
N GLU A 721 -17.47 -8.84 -26.69
CA GLU A 721 -16.61 -8.10 -25.77
C GLU A 721 -15.29 -8.84 -25.52
N VAL A 722 -14.18 -8.14 -25.65
CA VAL A 722 -12.83 -8.73 -25.54
C VAL A 722 -12.20 -8.38 -24.19
N GLN A 723 -11.86 -9.40 -23.42
CA GLN A 723 -11.09 -9.30 -22.19
C GLN A 723 -9.67 -9.84 -22.40
N ARG A 724 -8.68 -9.15 -21.82
CA ARG A 724 -7.26 -9.51 -21.94
C ARG A 724 -6.71 -9.81 -20.56
N ILE A 725 -6.37 -11.07 -20.31
CA ILE A 725 -5.99 -11.58 -19.00
C ILE A 725 -4.51 -12.01 -19.06
N PRO A 726 -3.59 -11.35 -18.34
CA PRO A 726 -2.21 -11.78 -18.30
C PRO A 726 -2.08 -13.16 -17.64
N VAL A 727 -1.25 -14.03 -18.21
CA VAL A 727 -0.94 -15.34 -17.63
C VAL A 727 0.20 -15.14 -16.63
N ASP A 728 -0.12 -15.03 -15.34
CA ASP A 728 0.85 -14.55 -14.34
C ASP A 728 0.97 -15.40 -13.06
N VAL A 729 0.30 -16.55 -13.02
CA VAL A 729 0.32 -17.50 -11.89
C VAL A 729 1.49 -18.48 -12.01
N HIS A 730 2.19 -18.74 -10.90
CA HIS A 730 3.31 -19.69 -10.86
C HIS A 730 2.82 -21.12 -10.54
N ARG A 731 3.11 -22.08 -11.42
CA ARG A 731 2.83 -23.52 -11.21
C ARG A 731 4.09 -24.38 -11.42
N PRO A 732 4.99 -24.45 -10.42
CA PRO A 732 6.29 -25.11 -10.56
C PRO A 732 6.15 -26.61 -10.89
N ASP A 733 5.06 -27.24 -10.47
CA ASP A 733 4.69 -28.62 -10.79
C ASP A 733 4.43 -28.83 -12.29
N VAL A 734 3.72 -27.89 -12.93
CA VAL A 734 3.43 -27.93 -14.38
C VAL A 734 4.69 -27.60 -15.19
N ILE A 735 5.44 -26.57 -14.76
CA ILE A 735 6.68 -26.13 -15.41
C ILE A 735 7.69 -27.28 -15.46
N ALA A 736 7.94 -27.94 -14.33
CA ALA A 736 8.89 -29.05 -14.25
C ALA A 736 8.46 -30.26 -15.10
N ALA A 737 7.16 -30.60 -15.09
CA ALA A 737 6.64 -31.71 -15.87
C ALA A 737 6.65 -31.47 -17.39
N VAL A 738 6.55 -30.21 -17.82
CA VAL A 738 6.48 -29.83 -19.24
C VAL A 738 7.85 -29.49 -19.82
N LEU A 739 8.67 -28.74 -19.10
CA LEU A 739 9.96 -28.22 -19.58
C LEU A 739 11.18 -29.04 -19.11
N GLY A 740 11.05 -29.96 -18.13
CA GLY A 740 12.18 -30.76 -17.62
C GLY A 740 13.24 -29.92 -16.88
N ASP A 741 14.51 -30.33 -16.91
CA ASP A 741 15.64 -29.69 -16.19
C ASP A 741 16.16 -28.37 -16.84
N ILE A 742 15.34 -27.70 -17.66
CA ILE A 742 15.75 -26.45 -18.31
C ILE A 742 15.93 -25.34 -17.25
N PRO A 743 17.08 -24.64 -17.19
CA PRO A 743 17.37 -23.65 -16.17
C PRO A 743 16.54 -22.39 -16.42
N THR A 744 15.37 -22.33 -15.79
CA THR A 744 14.50 -21.15 -15.74
C THR A 744 14.39 -20.78 -14.27
N THR A 745 14.72 -19.55 -13.89
CA THR A 745 14.57 -19.15 -12.47
C THR A 745 13.07 -19.11 -12.13
N MET A 746 12.69 -19.44 -10.88
CA MET A 746 11.28 -19.50 -10.46
C MET A 746 10.51 -18.18 -10.69
N GLU A 747 11.17 -17.03 -10.70
CA GLU A 747 10.51 -15.74 -10.96
C GLU A 747 10.14 -15.51 -12.44
N GLU A 748 10.78 -16.24 -13.37
CA GLU A 748 10.68 -16.01 -14.82
C GLU A 748 9.64 -16.91 -15.50
N ALA A 749 9.28 -18.05 -14.90
CA ALA A 749 8.32 -19.00 -15.45
C ALA A 749 6.92 -18.82 -14.81
N ARG A 750 6.04 -18.09 -15.50
CA ARG A 750 4.62 -17.95 -15.12
C ARG A 750 3.76 -18.74 -16.11
N CYS A 751 2.98 -19.69 -15.60
CA CYS A 751 2.06 -20.50 -16.40
C CYS A 751 0.83 -20.82 -15.56
N GLY A 752 -0.30 -20.26 -15.96
CA GLY A 752 -1.53 -20.39 -15.20
C GLY A 752 -2.41 -19.19 -15.40
N PHE A 753 -3.68 -19.44 -15.64
CA PHE A 753 -4.70 -18.42 -15.73
C PHE A 753 -5.91 -18.87 -14.92
N ARG A 754 -6.62 -17.89 -14.40
CA ARG A 754 -7.93 -18.06 -13.80
C ARG A 754 -8.76 -16.84 -14.14
N PHE A 755 -9.93 -17.06 -14.71
CA PHE A 755 -10.88 -15.99 -14.99
C PHE A 755 -12.29 -16.45 -14.70
N THR A 756 -13.14 -15.47 -14.45
CA THR A 756 -14.54 -15.66 -14.09
C THR A 756 -15.41 -15.10 -15.20
N LEU A 757 -16.41 -15.88 -15.60
CA LEU A 757 -17.37 -15.51 -16.61
C LEU A 757 -18.76 -15.45 -15.99
N PRO A 758 -19.61 -14.46 -16.35
CA PRO A 758 -20.99 -14.50 -15.96
C PRO A 758 -21.65 -15.76 -16.51
N TYR A 759 -22.45 -16.43 -15.69
CA TYR A 759 -23.26 -17.54 -16.15
C TYR A 759 -24.40 -17.02 -17.03
N ALA A 760 -24.39 -17.41 -18.31
CA ALA A 760 -25.49 -17.25 -19.23
C ALA A 760 -25.71 -18.54 -20.03
N LEU A 761 -26.98 -18.88 -20.25
CA LEU A 761 -27.37 -20.04 -21.04
C LEU A 761 -26.96 -19.84 -22.50
N HIS A 762 -26.29 -20.83 -23.08
CA HIS A 762 -25.77 -20.78 -24.46
C HIS A 762 -24.71 -19.70 -24.71
N LEU A 763 -24.08 -19.21 -23.64
CA LEU A 763 -22.92 -18.32 -23.76
C LEU A 763 -21.79 -19.05 -24.47
N GLU A 764 -21.37 -18.49 -25.60
CA GLU A 764 -20.18 -18.93 -26.34
C GLU A 764 -19.00 -18.03 -25.97
N VAL A 765 -17.88 -18.67 -25.63
CA VAL A 765 -16.65 -17.99 -25.20
C VAL A 765 -15.54 -18.43 -26.13
N LEU A 766 -14.99 -17.48 -26.87
CA LEU A 766 -13.84 -17.72 -27.73
C LEU A 766 -12.57 -17.35 -26.96
N ILE A 767 -11.65 -18.31 -26.87
CA ILE A 767 -10.40 -18.14 -26.15
C ILE A 767 -9.27 -18.18 -27.16
N SER A 768 -8.49 -17.11 -27.19
CA SER A 768 -7.26 -16.97 -27.98
C SER A 768 -6.08 -16.67 -27.06
N ILE A 769 -4.86 -16.90 -27.54
CA ILE A 769 -3.63 -16.62 -26.80
C ILE A 769 -2.78 -15.64 -27.59
N GLU A 770 -2.33 -14.59 -26.93
CA GLU A 770 -1.42 -13.60 -27.50
C GLU A 770 -0.02 -13.68 -26.87
N VAL A 771 1.01 -13.79 -27.72
CA VAL A 771 2.43 -13.67 -27.36
C VAL A 771 3.14 -12.83 -28.41
N GLU A 772 3.98 -11.89 -27.97
CA GLU A 772 4.80 -11.03 -28.85
C GLU A 772 4.00 -10.44 -30.04
N HIS A 773 2.76 -10.01 -29.77
CA HIS A 773 1.83 -9.41 -30.73
C HIS A 773 1.20 -10.37 -31.76
N THR A 774 1.38 -11.68 -31.61
CA THR A 774 0.70 -12.70 -32.42
C THR A 774 -0.45 -13.30 -31.62
N VAL A 775 -1.69 -13.21 -32.15
CA VAL A 775 -2.90 -13.80 -31.54
C VAL A 775 -3.24 -15.10 -32.25
N VAL A 776 -3.33 -16.19 -31.50
CA VAL A 776 -3.66 -17.53 -32.02
C VAL A 776 -4.97 -18.00 -31.37
N PRO A 777 -6.01 -18.35 -32.16
CA PRO A 777 -7.21 -18.99 -31.62
C PRO A 777 -6.86 -20.30 -30.91
N TRP A 778 -7.52 -20.58 -29.78
CA TRP A 778 -7.27 -21.80 -29.01
C TRP A 778 -8.52 -22.66 -28.85
N LEU A 779 -9.58 -22.15 -28.20
CA LEU A 779 -10.78 -22.95 -27.88
C LEU A 779 -12.07 -22.12 -28.04
N SER A 780 -13.18 -22.80 -28.37
CA SER A 780 -14.55 -22.30 -28.12
C SER A 780 -15.17 -23.10 -26.98
N VAL A 781 -15.71 -22.39 -25.98
CA VAL A 781 -16.39 -22.95 -24.81
C VAL A 781 -17.85 -22.53 -24.83
N ILE A 782 -18.77 -23.51 -24.84
CA ILE A 782 -20.21 -23.26 -24.84
C ILE A 782 -20.84 -23.85 -23.57
N PHE A 783 -21.58 -23.02 -22.82
CA PHE A 783 -22.29 -23.45 -21.61
C PHE A 783 -23.71 -23.97 -21.92
N THR A 784 -24.05 -25.15 -21.40
CA THR A 784 -25.35 -25.81 -21.59
C THR A 784 -26.00 -26.22 -20.27
N HIS A 785 -27.34 -26.29 -20.26
CA HIS A 785 -28.13 -26.62 -19.06
C HIS A 785 -28.28 -28.14 -18.84
N ARG A 786 -28.28 -28.59 -17.58
CA ARG A 786 -28.99 -29.82 -17.18
C ARG A 786 -29.88 -29.58 -15.96
N VAL A 787 -31.20 -29.68 -16.13
CA VAL A 787 -32.12 -29.78 -14.98
C VAL A 787 -31.96 -31.20 -14.47
N LYS A 788 -31.50 -31.39 -13.24
CA LYS A 788 -31.66 -32.67 -12.55
C LYS A 788 -33.16 -32.84 -12.29
N ARG A 789 -33.89 -33.54 -13.16
CA ARG A 789 -35.26 -33.99 -12.86
C ARG A 789 -35.17 -34.91 -11.65
N SER A 790 -35.42 -34.38 -10.46
CA SER A 790 -35.67 -35.19 -9.27
C SER A 790 -37.00 -35.91 -9.47
N GLY A 791 -36.88 -37.24 -9.65
CA GLY A 791 -37.92 -38.27 -9.70
C GLY A 791 -39.40 -37.87 -9.84
N GLN A 792 -39.97 -38.16 -11.02
CA GLN A 792 -41.25 -38.88 -11.03
C GLN A 792 -40.91 -40.37 -10.89
N GLN A 793 -41.27 -40.96 -9.75
CA GLN A 793 -41.61 -42.39 -9.71
C GLN A 793 -43.00 -42.52 -10.33
N GLY A 794 -43.11 -43.36 -11.37
CA GLY A 794 -44.31 -43.64 -12.14
C GLY A 794 -43.95 -44.29 -13.45
#